data_AF-A0A1H1CHG4-F1
#
_entry.id   AF-A0A1H1CHG4-F1
#
_cell.length_a   1.000
_cell.length_b   1.000
_cell.length_c   1.000
_cell.angle_alpha   90.00
_cell.angle_beta   90.00
_cell.angle_gamma   90.00
#
_symmetry.space_group_name_H-M   'P 1'
#
loop_
_entity.id
_entity.type
_entity.pdbx_description
1 polymer ?
#
loop_
_entity_poly.entity_id
_entity_poly.type
_entity_poly.pdbx_seq_one_letter_code
_entity_poly.pdbx_strand_id
1 'polypeptide(L)'
;ATIDAVNDTAGPVPGASGGTAVTNVLTNDTLNGAAVVPSQITLTPASSGPITINGDGTVDVAAGTAAGSYAASYQICENLNPANCDSAIVNVSVGGATIDAVDDVAGPVNGATGATAVINVLANDQLNGVPLSPASVALIPTNVPPLTINPDGSVDVAAGTPGGSYGASYRICENLNPVNCDSAVVTVTVSAAVIDAVDDQAGPVGGAQGATALINVLDNDTLGGAPATSGNVTLAPVTLGPITINADGTLDVAAGTLAGTYTAGYRICDANDASSCDNATATVIVVATLVEAVDDAGSTPQNVALSVPVLDNDLYNNAPVQPSQVTVTVATDPANGTVTIAGTGVIGYVPDTHYSGPDTFDYTVCESQAASSCSIATVSIVVLANQVTAVDDQASTVQPDPVAIAVLANDTATSAPLDPASLTISSAPANGAVACAQGACTYTAAAGYSGPDSFVYNICDVSQPVRVCDSASVGVTVLATPVLLRLTKQAGQRTARVGDLVRYTVTAENIGEVDAVAVSLLDTAPAGFTLVDGQLQVDDLDDAGAVVATRPMRVDALDIPVGGRASVVYFLRVGAGVGPGVHTNRAVMQDAAGEAISNVATADVEIESDPLLEDSLILGTVFNDTNGNGIQEPGERGLPGVRIGSVEGLIMETDAYGRFHLVGVSGGASARGRNFILKVDTATLPAGSTFTTENPRIRRITPGIPVRFDFGVKVPEGGIGGGSAKAMVELGEVFFESGRATIDTQYEDLFQKILEPIKSARGGRLLITAHADAEDLALRRALAVRTALNGKLDAAVAAQTVIELQTEIDKSEALLTLDSNVVLGDLLFDTDRAAIRPQYRKLIEQIAENINQRGTGTIEIAGHADMRGSAEHNLALSQRRADAVFREIAALLSEEARQRLRVVVSATPTPPAMSAGARK
;
A
#
# COMPACT_ATOMS: atom_id res chain seq x y z
N ALA A 1 18.35 -25.48 -173.77
CA ALA A 1 18.84 -25.99 -172.49
C ALA A 1 17.74 -25.81 -171.46
N THR A 2 17.54 -26.74 -170.51
CA THR A 2 16.51 -26.63 -169.45
C THR A 2 17.18 -26.71 -168.08
N ILE A 3 16.91 -25.71 -167.22
CA ILE A 3 17.19 -25.79 -165.78
C ILE A 3 16.03 -26.49 -165.09
N ASP A 4 16.35 -27.33 -164.11
CA ASP A 4 15.43 -28.02 -163.22
C ASP A 4 15.91 -27.81 -161.78
N ALA A 5 15.16 -26.99 -161.02
CA ALA A 5 15.43 -26.70 -159.61
C ALA A 5 14.50 -27.53 -158.71
N VAL A 6 15.05 -28.25 -157.74
CA VAL A 6 14.39 -29.30 -156.96
C VAL A 6 14.43 -28.96 -155.48
N ASN A 7 13.28 -29.01 -154.81
CA ASN A 7 13.17 -28.70 -153.38
C ASN A 7 14.16 -29.50 -152.50
N ASP A 8 14.69 -28.82 -151.49
CA ASP A 8 15.61 -29.38 -150.51
C ASP A 8 14.96 -29.59 -149.14
N THR A 9 15.61 -30.42 -148.34
CA THR A 9 15.29 -30.57 -146.93
C THR A 9 16.57 -30.61 -146.09
N ALA A 10 16.51 -30.05 -144.88
CA ALA A 10 17.61 -30.14 -143.91
C ALA A 10 17.07 -30.26 -142.49
N GLY A 11 17.92 -30.77 -141.59
CA GLY A 11 17.63 -30.90 -140.16
C GLY A 11 17.17 -32.30 -139.71
N PRO A 12 16.83 -32.46 -138.41
CA PRO A 12 16.66 -31.38 -137.43
C PRO A 12 17.99 -30.70 -137.04
N VAL A 13 18.01 -29.37 -137.11
CA VAL A 13 19.14 -28.52 -136.68
C VAL A 13 18.93 -28.14 -135.20
N PRO A 14 19.96 -28.16 -134.33
CA PRO A 14 19.80 -27.73 -132.94
C PRO A 14 19.53 -26.22 -132.85
N GLY A 15 18.35 -25.84 -132.34
CA GLY A 15 17.90 -24.45 -132.33
C GLY A 15 18.79 -23.49 -131.51
N ALA A 16 19.31 -23.97 -130.39
CA ALA A 16 20.17 -23.17 -129.50
C ALA A 16 21.47 -22.72 -130.19
N SER A 17 22.17 -23.62 -130.89
CA SER A 17 23.42 -23.32 -131.60
C SER A 17 23.21 -22.84 -133.03
N GLY A 18 22.04 -23.09 -133.62
CA GLY A 18 21.84 -22.98 -135.05
C GLY A 18 22.72 -23.97 -135.80
N GLY A 19 22.98 -23.69 -137.07
CA GLY A 19 23.90 -24.46 -137.90
C GLY A 19 24.32 -23.67 -139.12
N THR A 20 25.55 -23.86 -139.58
CA THR A 20 26.03 -23.28 -140.85
C THR A 20 26.17 -24.39 -141.88
N ALA A 21 25.86 -24.09 -143.14
CA ALA A 21 25.85 -25.01 -144.28
C ALA A 21 25.15 -26.33 -143.97
N VAL A 22 23.98 -26.28 -143.31
CA VAL A 22 23.22 -27.46 -142.90
C VAL A 22 22.70 -28.27 -144.09
N THR A 23 22.61 -27.63 -145.25
CA THR A 23 22.46 -28.25 -146.57
C THR A 23 22.99 -27.27 -147.65
N ASN A 24 22.98 -27.68 -148.91
CA ASN A 24 23.21 -26.78 -150.04
C ASN A 24 22.16 -27.02 -151.13
N VAL A 25 21.45 -25.94 -151.49
CA VAL A 25 20.29 -25.99 -152.39
C VAL A 25 20.63 -26.35 -153.83
N LEU A 26 21.89 -26.17 -154.25
CA LEU A 26 22.30 -26.46 -155.63
C LEU A 26 22.60 -27.94 -155.88
N THR A 27 22.63 -28.78 -154.84
CA THR A 27 23.22 -30.13 -154.92
C THR A 27 22.41 -31.13 -155.73
N ASN A 28 21.09 -30.95 -155.74
CA ASN A 28 20.12 -31.79 -156.45
C ASN A 28 19.59 -31.14 -157.75
N ASP A 29 20.03 -29.93 -158.06
CA ASP A 29 19.59 -29.16 -159.22
C ASP A 29 20.39 -29.51 -160.48
N THR A 30 19.74 -29.44 -161.64
CA THR A 30 20.40 -29.77 -162.93
C THR A 30 20.24 -28.70 -164.00
N LEU A 31 21.27 -28.55 -164.84
CA LEU A 31 21.24 -27.80 -166.11
C LEU A 31 21.50 -28.80 -167.24
N ASN A 32 20.51 -29.03 -168.11
CA ASN A 32 20.53 -30.04 -169.17
C ASN A 32 20.70 -31.49 -168.67
N GLY A 33 20.16 -31.79 -167.50
CA GLY A 33 20.25 -33.11 -166.89
C GLY A 33 21.63 -33.45 -166.30
N ALA A 34 22.56 -32.50 -166.26
CA ALA A 34 23.81 -32.58 -165.50
C ALA A 34 23.73 -31.65 -164.28
N ALA A 35 24.42 -32.00 -163.18
CA ALA A 35 24.43 -31.18 -161.97
C ALA A 35 24.84 -29.73 -162.27
N VAL A 36 24.14 -28.77 -161.67
CA VAL A 36 24.46 -27.35 -161.87
C VAL A 36 25.88 -27.03 -161.39
N VAL A 37 26.65 -26.34 -162.23
CA VAL A 37 27.95 -25.79 -161.85
C VAL A 37 27.75 -24.31 -161.50
N PRO A 38 28.11 -23.85 -160.29
CA PRO A 38 27.82 -22.48 -159.83
C PRO A 38 28.28 -21.36 -160.79
N SER A 39 29.37 -21.56 -161.54
CA SER A 39 29.83 -20.56 -162.52
C SER A 39 28.96 -20.43 -163.77
N GLN A 40 28.09 -21.42 -164.04
CA GLN A 40 27.20 -21.46 -165.20
C GLN A 40 25.81 -20.90 -164.91
N ILE A 41 25.50 -20.68 -163.63
CA ILE A 41 24.18 -20.22 -163.18
C ILE A 41 24.29 -18.96 -162.33
N THR A 42 23.17 -18.27 -162.16
CA THR A 42 22.97 -17.22 -161.16
C THR A 42 21.94 -17.74 -160.16
N LEU A 43 22.35 -17.90 -158.90
CA LEU A 43 21.46 -18.24 -157.78
C LEU A 43 20.89 -16.95 -157.19
N THR A 44 19.56 -16.86 -157.10
CA THR A 44 18.84 -15.78 -156.45
C THR A 44 18.12 -16.35 -155.23
N PRO A 45 18.71 -16.22 -154.02
CA PRO A 45 18.08 -16.71 -152.79
C PRO A 45 16.95 -15.79 -152.32
N ALA A 46 15.89 -16.38 -151.76
CA ALA A 46 14.85 -15.69 -151.01
C ALA A 46 14.82 -16.23 -149.57
N SER A 47 15.87 -15.88 -148.82
CA SER A 47 16.02 -16.18 -147.39
C SER A 47 14.77 -15.78 -146.60
N SER A 48 14.38 -16.61 -145.62
CA SER A 48 13.12 -16.48 -144.88
C SER A 48 13.34 -16.75 -143.40
N GLY A 49 13.09 -15.72 -142.58
CA GLY A 49 13.21 -15.81 -141.12
C GLY A 49 14.62 -16.25 -140.65
N PRO A 50 14.72 -17.29 -139.80
CA PRO A 50 16.00 -17.76 -139.25
C PRO A 50 16.87 -18.53 -140.25
N ILE A 51 16.37 -18.80 -141.46
CA ILE A 51 17.12 -19.48 -142.53
C ILE A 51 17.72 -18.45 -143.49
N THR A 52 19.02 -18.59 -143.76
CA THR A 52 19.72 -17.85 -144.81
C THR A 52 20.22 -18.80 -145.89
N ILE A 53 19.90 -18.54 -147.15
CA ILE A 53 20.52 -19.22 -148.29
C ILE A 53 21.65 -18.32 -148.81
N ASN A 54 22.88 -18.81 -148.74
CA ASN A 54 24.09 -18.10 -149.15
C ASN A 54 24.26 -18.13 -150.68
N GLY A 55 25.05 -17.20 -151.21
CA GLY A 55 25.26 -17.07 -152.67
C GLY A 55 25.95 -18.28 -153.33
N ASP A 56 26.56 -19.18 -152.54
CA ASP A 56 27.14 -20.44 -153.00
C ASP A 56 26.17 -21.65 -152.90
N GLY A 57 24.92 -21.39 -152.49
CA GLY A 57 23.87 -22.37 -152.30
C GLY A 57 23.79 -22.97 -150.89
N THR A 58 24.77 -22.74 -150.02
CA THR A 58 24.72 -23.28 -148.65
C THR A 58 23.60 -22.64 -147.82
N VAL A 59 23.02 -23.40 -146.90
CA VAL A 59 21.90 -22.94 -146.05
C VAL A 59 22.36 -22.87 -144.60
N ASP A 60 22.18 -21.72 -143.97
CA ASP A 60 22.47 -21.49 -142.56
C ASP A 60 21.17 -21.31 -141.76
N VAL A 61 21.16 -21.78 -140.51
CA VAL A 61 20.14 -21.53 -139.50
C VAL A 61 20.76 -20.72 -138.37
N ALA A 62 20.15 -19.58 -138.03
CA ALA A 62 20.63 -18.73 -136.94
C ALA A 62 20.59 -19.45 -135.58
N ALA A 63 21.55 -19.16 -134.70
CA ALA A 63 21.50 -19.58 -133.30
C ALA A 63 20.32 -18.92 -132.57
N GLY A 64 19.75 -19.60 -131.58
CA GLY A 64 18.55 -19.15 -130.87
C GLY A 64 17.25 -19.29 -131.68
N THR A 65 17.24 -20.16 -132.69
CA THR A 65 16.02 -20.47 -133.46
C THR A 65 15.15 -21.43 -132.65
N ALA A 66 13.89 -21.09 -132.42
CA ALA A 66 12.95 -21.97 -131.71
C ALA A 66 12.72 -23.28 -132.48
N ALA A 67 12.33 -24.35 -131.79
CA ALA A 67 12.03 -25.61 -132.45
C ALA A 67 10.82 -25.46 -133.38
N GLY A 68 10.92 -25.99 -134.60
CA GLY A 68 9.90 -25.78 -135.62
C GLY A 68 10.34 -26.15 -137.02
N SER A 69 9.46 -25.97 -138.00
CA SER A 69 9.77 -26.14 -139.42
C SER A 69 9.80 -24.78 -140.10
N TYR A 70 10.90 -24.48 -140.77
CA TYR A 70 11.13 -23.22 -141.47
C TYR A 70 11.37 -23.50 -142.96
N ALA A 71 10.96 -22.60 -143.85
CA ALA A 71 11.09 -22.78 -145.29
C ALA A 71 11.57 -21.49 -145.98
N ALA A 72 12.47 -21.61 -146.96
CA ALA A 72 12.97 -20.52 -147.78
C ALA A 72 13.01 -20.93 -149.26
N SER A 73 12.70 -20.02 -150.18
CA SER A 73 12.72 -20.32 -151.63
C SER A 73 14.00 -19.80 -152.29
N TYR A 74 14.35 -20.35 -153.45
CA TYR A 74 15.45 -19.87 -154.28
C TYR A 74 15.13 -20.07 -155.77
N GLN A 75 15.82 -19.32 -156.62
CA GLN A 75 15.70 -19.41 -158.07
C GLN A 75 17.08 -19.53 -158.72
N ILE A 76 17.21 -20.40 -159.73
CA ILE A 76 18.41 -20.58 -160.52
C ILE A 76 18.13 -20.16 -161.95
N CYS A 77 18.99 -19.31 -162.53
CA CYS A 77 18.93 -18.91 -163.93
C CYS A 77 20.25 -19.25 -164.65
N GLU A 78 20.20 -19.64 -165.93
CA GLU A 78 21.41 -19.94 -166.72
C GLU A 78 22.12 -18.65 -167.15
N ASN A 79 23.43 -18.53 -166.92
CA ASN A 79 24.18 -17.29 -167.22
C ASN A 79 24.25 -16.99 -168.72
N LEU A 80 24.37 -18.02 -169.56
CA LEU A 80 24.40 -17.87 -171.02
C LEU A 80 23.00 -17.59 -171.61
N ASN A 81 21.94 -17.95 -170.89
CA ASN A 81 20.56 -17.71 -171.29
C ASN A 81 19.69 -17.33 -170.08
N PRO A 82 19.71 -16.05 -169.66
CA PRO A 82 19.06 -15.60 -168.43
C PRO A 82 17.54 -15.77 -168.37
N ALA A 83 16.89 -16.17 -169.47
CA ALA A 83 15.46 -16.48 -169.50
C ALA A 83 15.16 -17.96 -169.14
N ASN A 84 16.17 -18.83 -169.14
CA ASN A 84 16.06 -20.20 -168.67
C ASN A 84 16.26 -20.19 -167.15
N CYS A 85 15.17 -20.24 -166.38
CA CYS A 85 15.21 -20.24 -164.93
C CYS A 85 14.19 -21.22 -164.34
N ASP A 86 14.48 -21.73 -163.14
CA ASP A 86 13.54 -22.52 -162.34
C ASP A 86 13.71 -22.22 -160.83
N SER A 87 12.69 -22.50 -160.02
CA SER A 87 12.65 -22.17 -158.59
C SER A 87 12.26 -23.35 -157.71
N ALA A 88 12.86 -23.43 -156.52
CA ALA A 88 12.61 -24.47 -155.52
C ALA A 88 12.61 -23.90 -154.09
N ILE A 89 12.33 -24.75 -153.10
CA ILE A 89 12.22 -24.43 -151.66
C ILE A 89 13.10 -25.38 -150.86
N VAL A 90 13.86 -24.84 -149.90
CA VAL A 90 14.47 -25.61 -148.82
C VAL A 90 13.59 -25.57 -147.57
N ASN A 91 13.24 -26.74 -147.03
CA ASN A 91 12.57 -26.88 -145.74
C ASN A 91 13.58 -27.33 -144.66
N VAL A 92 13.78 -26.52 -143.63
CA VAL A 92 14.66 -26.82 -142.51
C VAL A 92 13.86 -27.11 -141.24
N SER A 93 14.00 -28.31 -140.70
CA SER A 93 13.50 -28.64 -139.36
C SER A 93 14.52 -28.22 -138.30
N VAL A 94 14.05 -27.62 -137.21
CA VAL A 94 14.82 -27.27 -136.02
C VAL A 94 14.30 -28.08 -134.85
N GLY A 95 15.17 -28.89 -134.23
CA GLY A 95 14.81 -29.77 -133.12
C GLY A 95 14.72 -29.04 -131.78
N GLY A 96 13.80 -29.48 -130.92
CA GLY A 96 13.73 -29.05 -129.51
C GLY A 96 14.84 -29.67 -128.68
N ALA A 97 15.22 -29.01 -127.59
CA ALA A 97 16.21 -29.57 -126.69
C ALA A 97 15.64 -30.75 -125.88
N THR A 98 16.48 -31.66 -125.39
CA THR A 98 16.06 -32.65 -124.38
C THR A 98 16.40 -32.12 -122.99
N ILE A 99 15.42 -31.96 -122.11
CA ILE A 99 15.66 -31.73 -120.67
C ILE A 99 15.65 -33.09 -119.99
N ASP A 100 16.65 -33.33 -119.16
CA ASP A 100 16.75 -34.48 -118.25
C ASP A 100 16.83 -33.91 -116.83
N ALA A 101 15.69 -33.88 -116.13
CA ALA A 101 15.60 -33.45 -114.75
C ALA A 101 15.80 -34.68 -113.84
N VAL A 102 16.80 -34.63 -112.95
CA VAL A 102 17.26 -35.78 -112.18
C VAL A 102 16.97 -35.59 -110.70
N ASP A 103 16.33 -36.57 -110.07
CA ASP A 103 16.04 -36.54 -108.63
C ASP A 103 17.28 -36.20 -107.77
N ASP A 104 17.07 -35.34 -106.79
CA ASP A 104 18.09 -34.85 -105.87
C ASP A 104 17.96 -35.50 -104.50
N VAL A 105 19.11 -35.71 -103.84
CA VAL A 105 19.13 -36.20 -102.46
C VAL A 105 20.12 -35.38 -101.63
N ALA A 106 19.66 -34.91 -100.47
CA ALA A 106 20.48 -34.17 -99.51
C ALA A 106 20.24 -34.63 -98.06
N GLY A 107 21.15 -34.24 -97.17
CA GLY A 107 21.10 -34.53 -95.74
C GLY A 107 22.06 -35.65 -95.28
N PRO A 108 22.08 -35.95 -93.97
CA PRO A 108 21.15 -35.44 -92.94
C PRO A 108 21.39 -33.96 -92.56
N VAL A 109 20.32 -33.21 -92.34
CA VAL A 109 20.30 -31.82 -91.84
C VAL A 109 19.85 -31.80 -90.38
N ASN A 110 20.47 -30.99 -89.51
CA ASN A 110 20.03 -30.85 -88.11
C ASN A 110 18.66 -30.14 -88.05
N GLY A 111 17.64 -30.86 -87.58
CA GLY A 111 16.28 -30.35 -87.46
C GLY A 111 16.11 -29.14 -86.55
N ALA A 112 16.89 -29.04 -85.46
CA ALA A 112 16.80 -27.91 -84.53
C ALA A 112 17.18 -26.59 -85.18
N THR A 113 18.33 -26.55 -85.86
CA THR A 113 18.84 -25.33 -86.50
C THR A 113 18.28 -25.10 -87.88
N GLY A 114 17.80 -26.16 -88.56
CA GLY A 114 17.59 -26.14 -90.00
C GLY A 114 18.91 -25.87 -90.74
N ALA A 115 18.81 -25.61 -92.05
CA ALA A 115 19.91 -25.14 -92.87
C ALA A 115 19.40 -24.53 -94.17
N THR A 116 20.10 -23.53 -94.68
CA THR A 116 19.82 -22.95 -96.00
C THR A 116 20.77 -23.54 -97.05
N ALA A 117 20.32 -23.59 -98.30
CA ALA A 117 21.07 -24.06 -99.47
C ALA A 117 21.75 -25.42 -99.28
N VAL A 118 21.02 -26.41 -98.74
CA VAL A 118 21.54 -27.75 -98.46
C VAL A 118 21.89 -28.55 -99.72
N ILE A 119 21.24 -28.19 -100.83
CA ILE A 119 21.53 -28.65 -102.19
C ILE A 119 21.00 -27.60 -103.18
N ASN A 120 21.42 -27.67 -104.45
CA ASN A 120 20.80 -26.95 -105.55
C ASN A 120 20.24 -27.95 -106.57
N VAL A 121 18.93 -27.89 -106.81
CA VAL A 121 18.22 -28.87 -107.66
C VAL A 121 18.61 -28.80 -109.13
N LEU A 122 19.19 -27.69 -109.61
CA LEU A 122 19.58 -27.53 -111.01
C LEU A 122 20.96 -28.12 -111.32
N ALA A 123 21.69 -28.61 -110.31
CA ALA A 123 23.12 -28.89 -110.42
C ALA A 123 23.45 -30.20 -111.16
N ASN A 124 22.56 -31.20 -111.08
CA ASN A 124 22.68 -32.51 -111.71
C ASN A 124 21.84 -32.65 -113.00
N ASP A 125 21.05 -31.62 -113.34
CA ASP A 125 20.19 -31.61 -114.52
C ASP A 125 20.95 -31.27 -115.80
N GLN A 126 20.40 -31.73 -116.93
CA GLN A 126 21.00 -31.53 -118.25
C GLN A 126 20.02 -30.97 -119.27
N LEU A 127 20.55 -30.16 -120.20
CA LEU A 127 19.87 -29.69 -121.41
C LEU A 127 20.70 -30.14 -122.62
N ASN A 128 20.14 -30.98 -123.50
CA ASN A 128 20.86 -31.59 -124.64
C ASN A 128 22.11 -32.40 -124.25
N GLY A 129 22.09 -33.04 -123.08
CA GLY A 129 23.22 -33.85 -122.59
C GLY A 129 24.43 -33.03 -122.13
N VAL A 130 24.27 -31.71 -121.94
CA VAL A 130 25.25 -30.85 -121.25
C VAL A 130 24.65 -30.31 -119.95
N PRO A 131 25.49 -30.00 -118.93
CA PRO A 131 25.01 -29.42 -117.68
C PRO A 131 24.14 -28.19 -117.92
N LEU A 132 23.00 -28.17 -117.25
CA LEU A 132 22.00 -27.12 -117.36
C LEU A 132 22.56 -25.76 -116.90
N SER A 133 22.30 -24.71 -117.68
CA SER A 133 22.55 -23.33 -117.23
C SER A 133 21.23 -22.72 -116.71
N PRO A 134 21.17 -22.17 -115.49
CA PRO A 134 19.95 -21.58 -114.94
C PRO A 134 19.31 -20.50 -115.81
N ALA A 135 20.09 -19.78 -116.63
CA ALA A 135 19.58 -18.77 -117.54
C ALA A 135 18.82 -19.35 -118.77
N SER A 136 19.02 -20.63 -119.07
CA SER A 136 18.40 -21.31 -120.22
C SER A 136 17.03 -21.92 -119.93
N VAL A 137 16.61 -21.91 -118.66
CA VAL A 137 15.37 -22.55 -118.21
C VAL A 137 14.59 -21.71 -117.20
N ALA A 138 13.34 -22.08 -116.98
CA ALA A 138 12.50 -21.62 -115.90
C ALA A 138 12.29 -22.76 -114.90
N LEU A 139 12.71 -22.55 -113.65
CA LEU A 139 12.45 -23.45 -112.53
C LEU A 139 11.08 -23.15 -111.92
N ILE A 140 10.25 -24.19 -111.78
CA ILE A 140 8.91 -24.12 -111.22
C ILE A 140 8.84 -25.07 -110.02
N PRO A 141 9.12 -24.60 -108.80
CA PRO A 141 9.11 -25.44 -107.61
C PRO A 141 7.67 -25.68 -107.10
N THR A 142 7.43 -26.85 -106.53
CA THR A 142 6.23 -27.15 -105.74
C THR A 142 6.61 -27.19 -104.27
N ASN A 143 6.75 -26.01 -103.66
CA ASN A 143 7.19 -25.88 -102.27
C ASN A 143 6.13 -26.41 -101.30
N VAL A 144 6.53 -27.38 -100.50
CA VAL A 144 5.72 -27.96 -99.41
C VAL A 144 6.57 -27.87 -98.13
N PRO A 145 6.12 -27.12 -97.09
CA PRO A 145 6.81 -27.11 -95.81
C PRO A 145 7.06 -28.55 -95.31
N PRO A 146 8.24 -28.84 -94.75
CA PRO A 146 9.26 -27.92 -94.26
C PRO A 146 10.35 -27.51 -95.28
N LEU A 147 10.28 -28.00 -96.53
CA LEU A 147 11.28 -27.68 -97.56
C LEU A 147 10.87 -26.48 -98.39
N THR A 148 11.85 -25.61 -98.71
CA THR A 148 11.66 -24.50 -99.65
C THR A 148 12.73 -24.58 -100.75
N ILE A 149 12.31 -24.78 -101.99
CA ILE A 149 13.14 -24.62 -103.18
C ILE A 149 13.06 -23.16 -103.61
N ASN A 150 14.19 -22.47 -103.57
CA ASN A 150 14.33 -21.06 -103.93
C ASN A 150 14.38 -20.87 -105.45
N PRO A 151 14.09 -19.66 -105.98
CA PRO A 151 14.12 -19.39 -107.41
C PRO A 151 15.47 -19.64 -108.11
N ASP A 152 16.57 -19.65 -107.35
CA ASP A 152 17.93 -19.96 -107.84
C ASP A 152 18.26 -21.48 -107.83
N GLY A 153 17.32 -22.31 -107.40
CA GLY A 153 17.46 -23.75 -107.28
C GLY A 153 17.96 -24.24 -105.93
N SER A 154 18.41 -23.35 -105.03
CA SER A 154 18.85 -23.76 -103.68
C SER A 154 17.68 -24.28 -102.83
N VAL A 155 17.93 -25.26 -101.97
CA VAL A 155 16.91 -25.87 -101.09
C VAL A 155 17.21 -25.53 -99.63
N ASP A 156 16.21 -24.99 -98.93
CA ASP A 156 16.26 -24.65 -97.51
C ASP A 156 15.39 -25.60 -96.69
N VAL A 157 15.87 -25.92 -95.48
CA VAL A 157 15.15 -26.65 -94.43
C VAL A 157 14.92 -25.69 -93.26
N ALA A 158 13.67 -25.49 -92.87
CA ALA A 158 13.33 -24.63 -91.74
C ALA A 158 13.89 -25.15 -90.40
N ALA A 159 14.25 -24.24 -89.49
CA ALA A 159 14.58 -24.59 -88.11
C ALA A 159 13.36 -25.18 -87.38
N GLY A 160 13.58 -26.10 -86.45
CA GLY A 160 12.52 -26.85 -85.74
C GLY A 160 11.84 -27.92 -86.60
N THR A 161 12.46 -28.36 -87.70
CA THR A 161 11.94 -29.46 -88.52
C THR A 161 12.16 -30.79 -87.79
N PRO A 162 11.12 -31.60 -87.52
CA PRO A 162 11.28 -32.91 -86.89
C PRO A 162 12.21 -33.84 -87.67
N GLY A 163 12.80 -34.83 -87.00
CA GLY A 163 13.60 -35.84 -87.67
C GLY A 163 12.75 -36.64 -88.67
N GLY A 164 13.24 -36.80 -89.90
CA GLY A 164 12.46 -37.47 -90.95
C GLY A 164 13.03 -37.30 -92.35
N SER A 165 12.32 -37.87 -93.33
CA SER A 165 12.64 -37.71 -94.76
C SER A 165 11.53 -36.87 -95.40
N TYR A 166 11.91 -35.77 -96.05
CA TYR A 166 11.01 -34.83 -96.67
C TYR A 166 11.30 -34.74 -98.17
N GLY A 167 10.25 -34.68 -99.00
CA GLY A 167 10.38 -34.59 -100.45
C GLY A 167 9.64 -33.38 -101.01
N ALA A 168 10.22 -32.70 -101.99
CA ALA A 168 9.57 -31.63 -102.75
C ALA A 168 9.83 -31.82 -104.25
N SER A 169 8.80 -31.67 -105.07
CA SER A 169 8.92 -31.80 -106.53
C SER A 169 9.19 -30.45 -107.20
N TYR A 170 9.95 -30.44 -108.28
CA TYR A 170 10.17 -29.28 -109.13
C TYR A 170 10.05 -29.65 -110.61
N ARG A 171 9.77 -28.64 -111.44
CA ARG A 171 9.71 -28.78 -112.89
C ARG A 171 10.60 -27.74 -113.55
N ILE A 172 11.34 -28.14 -114.57
CA ILE A 172 12.22 -27.28 -115.36
C ILE A 172 11.66 -27.21 -116.76
N CYS A 173 11.48 -26.00 -117.28
CA CYS A 173 11.03 -25.75 -118.65
C CYS A 173 12.05 -24.93 -119.43
N GLU A 174 12.27 -25.26 -120.71
CA GLU A 174 13.21 -24.52 -121.57
C GLU A 174 12.71 -23.09 -121.84
N ASN A 175 13.56 -22.08 -121.68
CA ASN A 175 13.17 -20.69 -121.97
C ASN A 175 12.93 -20.46 -123.47
N LEU A 176 13.70 -21.12 -124.33
CA LEU A 176 13.55 -21.03 -125.78
C LEU A 176 12.30 -21.78 -126.28
N ASN A 177 11.90 -22.85 -125.58
CA ASN A 177 10.71 -23.65 -125.91
C ASN A 177 9.90 -23.96 -124.63
N PRO A 178 9.02 -23.05 -124.14
CA PRO A 178 8.38 -23.17 -122.82
C PRO A 178 7.47 -24.39 -122.57
N VAL A 179 7.18 -25.17 -123.62
CA VAL A 179 6.42 -26.43 -123.52
C VAL A 179 7.32 -27.66 -123.34
N ASN A 180 8.63 -27.52 -123.60
CA ASN A 180 9.63 -28.53 -123.35
C ASN A 180 10.00 -28.48 -121.86
N CYS A 181 9.50 -29.42 -121.07
CA CYS A 181 9.70 -29.46 -119.64
C CYS A 181 9.96 -30.89 -119.15
N ASP A 182 10.69 -31.01 -118.06
CA ASP A 182 10.85 -32.25 -117.29
C ASP A 182 10.74 -31.99 -115.79
N SER A 183 10.42 -33.01 -114.98
CA SER A 183 10.20 -32.87 -113.53
C SER A 183 10.97 -33.89 -112.72
N ALA A 184 11.43 -33.48 -111.53
CA ALA A 184 12.17 -34.31 -110.60
C ALA A 184 11.79 -33.98 -109.15
N VAL A 185 12.29 -34.76 -108.20
CA VAL A 185 12.05 -34.62 -106.75
C VAL A 185 13.37 -34.43 -106.02
N VAL A 186 13.42 -33.45 -105.11
CA VAL A 186 14.45 -33.39 -104.09
C VAL A 186 13.98 -34.07 -102.81
N THR A 187 14.78 -35.01 -102.30
CA THR A 187 14.57 -35.66 -101.01
C THR A 187 15.63 -35.22 -100.02
N VAL A 188 15.21 -34.64 -98.89
CA VAL A 188 16.10 -34.21 -97.81
C VAL A 188 15.84 -35.05 -96.57
N THR A 189 16.89 -35.68 -96.07
CA THR A 189 16.87 -36.32 -94.75
C THR A 189 17.23 -35.30 -93.66
N VAL A 190 16.45 -35.28 -92.57
CA VAL A 190 16.62 -34.41 -91.41
C VAL A 190 16.88 -35.30 -90.20
N SER A 191 17.99 -35.08 -89.50
CA SER A 191 18.28 -35.74 -88.24
C SER A 191 17.49 -35.07 -87.12
N ALA A 192 16.89 -35.87 -86.25
CA ALA A 192 16.27 -35.37 -85.02
C ALA A 192 17.28 -34.57 -84.19
N ALA A 193 16.79 -33.52 -83.53
CA ALA A 193 17.60 -32.77 -82.58
C ALA A 193 17.97 -33.68 -81.41
N VAL A 194 19.27 -33.77 -81.08
CA VAL A 194 19.73 -34.58 -79.95
C VAL A 194 19.41 -33.83 -78.65
N ILE A 195 18.80 -34.54 -77.71
CA ILE A 195 18.69 -34.10 -76.31
C ILE A 195 19.91 -34.62 -75.57
N ASP A 196 20.52 -33.74 -74.77
CA ASP A 196 21.55 -34.06 -73.79
C ASP A 196 20.97 -33.71 -72.42
N ALA A 197 20.44 -34.74 -71.72
CA ALA A 197 19.91 -34.59 -70.38
C ALA A 197 21.03 -34.87 -69.37
N VAL A 198 21.33 -33.92 -68.49
CA VAL A 198 22.47 -33.96 -67.59
C VAL A 198 21.99 -34.13 -66.15
N ASP A 199 22.59 -35.08 -65.43
CA ASP A 199 22.26 -35.32 -64.02
C ASP A 199 22.36 -34.04 -63.17
N ASP A 200 21.35 -33.80 -62.34
CA ASP A 200 21.28 -32.68 -61.42
C ASP A 200 21.71 -33.05 -60.00
N GLN A 201 22.29 -32.08 -59.31
CA GLN A 201 22.43 -32.11 -57.87
C GLN A 201 21.78 -30.90 -57.21
N ALA A 202 20.98 -31.17 -56.19
CA ALA A 202 20.30 -30.20 -55.38
C ALA A 202 20.67 -30.36 -53.89
N GLY A 203 20.62 -29.26 -53.14
CA GLY A 203 20.88 -29.25 -51.70
C GLY A 203 22.34 -28.94 -51.31
N PRO A 204 22.67 -28.98 -50.00
CA PRO A 204 21.85 -29.54 -48.92
C PRO A 204 20.60 -28.70 -48.57
N VAL A 205 19.49 -29.37 -48.26
CA VAL A 205 18.23 -28.73 -47.80
C VAL A 205 17.79 -29.30 -46.45
N GLY A 206 17.22 -28.47 -45.57
CA GLY A 206 16.67 -28.89 -44.29
C GLY A 206 15.35 -29.64 -44.47
N GLY A 207 15.27 -30.87 -43.98
CA GLY A 207 14.14 -31.76 -44.21
C GLY A 207 12.80 -31.32 -43.61
N ALA A 208 12.81 -30.54 -42.54
CA ALA A 208 11.58 -30.21 -41.82
C ALA A 208 10.70 -29.19 -42.55
N GLN A 209 11.28 -28.15 -43.15
CA GLN A 209 10.53 -27.21 -43.99
C GLN A 209 10.28 -27.80 -45.37
N GLY A 210 11.17 -28.68 -45.84
CA GLY A 210 11.27 -28.97 -47.26
C GLY A 210 11.73 -27.73 -48.05
N ALA A 211 11.57 -27.77 -49.36
CA ALA A 211 11.79 -26.63 -50.25
C ALA A 211 10.96 -26.80 -51.50
N THR A 212 10.40 -25.71 -52.02
CA THR A 212 9.77 -25.69 -53.34
C THR A 212 10.70 -25.02 -54.34
N ALA A 213 10.75 -25.52 -55.57
CA ALA A 213 11.59 -25.04 -56.66
C ALA A 213 13.07 -24.87 -56.23
N LEU A 214 13.62 -25.91 -55.61
CA LEU A 214 15.00 -25.95 -55.12
C LEU A 214 16.02 -25.74 -56.25
N ILE A 215 15.77 -26.37 -57.40
CA ILE A 215 16.46 -26.16 -58.68
C ILE A 215 15.43 -26.34 -59.82
N ASN A 216 15.81 -26.02 -61.06
CA ASN A 216 15.11 -26.49 -62.25
C ASN A 216 16.00 -27.52 -62.98
N VAL A 217 15.51 -28.74 -63.16
CA VAL A 217 16.24 -29.85 -63.81
C VAL A 217 16.50 -29.62 -65.31
N LEU A 218 15.92 -28.57 -65.89
CA LEU A 218 16.15 -28.21 -67.30
C LEU A 218 17.31 -27.22 -67.48
N ASP A 219 17.82 -26.61 -66.41
CA ASP A 219 18.77 -25.49 -66.49
C ASP A 219 20.13 -25.91 -67.08
N ASN A 220 20.51 -27.18 -66.94
CA ASN A 220 21.75 -27.79 -67.43
C ASN A 220 21.53 -28.68 -68.67
N ASP A 221 20.30 -28.84 -69.13
CA ASP A 221 19.93 -29.69 -70.26
C ASP A 221 19.98 -28.93 -71.60
N THR A 222 20.25 -29.63 -72.71
CA THR A 222 20.24 -29.02 -74.05
C THR A 222 19.45 -29.81 -75.09
N LEU A 223 18.86 -29.09 -76.05
CA LEU A 223 18.21 -29.60 -77.26
C LEU A 223 18.93 -29.05 -78.49
N GLY A 224 19.61 -29.92 -79.26
CA GLY A 224 20.38 -29.51 -80.44
C GLY A 224 21.52 -28.54 -80.11
N GLY A 225 22.02 -28.55 -78.87
CA GLY A 225 23.05 -27.64 -78.35
C GLY A 225 22.54 -26.28 -77.83
N ALA A 226 21.22 -26.01 -77.89
CA ALA A 226 20.58 -24.85 -77.25
C ALA A 226 19.93 -25.25 -75.91
N PRO A 227 19.68 -24.33 -74.97
CA PRO A 227 19.07 -24.67 -73.68
C PRO A 227 17.71 -25.37 -73.83
N ALA A 228 17.49 -26.43 -73.06
CA ALA A 228 16.18 -27.02 -72.87
C ALA A 228 15.31 -26.08 -72.01
N THR A 229 14.04 -25.98 -72.34
CA THR A 229 13.04 -25.17 -71.64
C THR A 229 11.71 -25.89 -71.67
N SER A 230 10.80 -25.58 -70.74
CA SER A 230 9.44 -26.12 -70.77
C SER A 230 8.63 -25.76 -72.02
N GLY A 231 9.14 -24.89 -72.90
CA GLY A 231 8.54 -24.57 -74.19
C GLY A 231 9.04 -25.39 -75.38
N ASN A 232 10.22 -26.02 -75.31
CA ASN A 232 10.81 -26.81 -76.41
C ASN A 232 11.05 -28.28 -76.07
N VAL A 233 10.94 -28.66 -74.79
CA VAL A 233 10.93 -30.06 -74.36
C VAL A 233 9.65 -30.39 -73.60
N THR A 234 9.34 -31.67 -73.49
CA THR A 234 8.27 -32.22 -72.66
C THR A 234 8.88 -33.01 -71.51
N LEU A 235 8.39 -32.76 -70.30
CA LEU A 235 8.78 -33.44 -69.07
C LEU A 235 7.52 -33.92 -68.35
N ALA A 236 7.42 -35.22 -68.10
CA ALA A 236 6.35 -35.76 -67.26
C ALA A 236 6.72 -35.56 -65.79
N PRO A 237 5.80 -35.07 -64.92
CA PRO A 237 6.07 -34.97 -63.49
C PRO A 237 6.47 -36.31 -62.89
N VAL A 238 7.51 -36.30 -62.05
CA VAL A 238 8.01 -37.47 -61.34
C VAL A 238 7.95 -37.23 -59.84
N THR A 239 7.15 -37.99 -59.11
CA THR A 239 7.15 -38.00 -57.64
C THR A 239 7.74 -39.30 -57.15
N LEU A 240 8.82 -39.23 -56.37
CA LEU A 240 9.48 -40.39 -55.76
C LEU A 240 9.71 -40.14 -54.26
N GLY A 241 8.84 -40.71 -53.43
CA GLY A 241 8.89 -40.49 -51.99
C GLY A 241 8.67 -38.99 -51.65
N PRO A 242 9.58 -38.33 -50.92
CA PRO A 242 9.42 -36.94 -50.52
C PRO A 242 9.76 -35.91 -51.60
N ILE A 243 10.29 -36.33 -52.75
CA ILE A 243 10.75 -35.41 -53.81
C ILE A 243 9.82 -35.45 -55.01
N THR A 244 9.57 -34.29 -55.61
CA THR A 244 8.75 -34.13 -56.82
C THR A 244 9.46 -33.26 -57.84
N ILE A 245 9.62 -33.75 -59.06
CA ILE A 245 10.01 -32.96 -60.23
C ILE A 245 8.72 -32.59 -60.96
N ASN A 246 8.43 -31.29 -61.06
CA ASN A 246 7.23 -30.74 -61.69
C ASN A 246 7.36 -30.68 -63.21
N ALA A 247 6.24 -30.53 -63.93
CA ALA A 247 6.22 -30.45 -65.40
C ALA A 247 7.01 -29.27 -65.98
N ASP A 248 7.22 -28.20 -65.18
CA ASP A 248 8.01 -27.03 -65.56
C ASP A 248 9.52 -27.20 -65.28
N GLY A 249 9.92 -28.37 -64.77
CA GLY A 249 11.29 -28.71 -64.41
C GLY A 249 11.66 -28.39 -62.96
N THR A 250 10.82 -27.70 -62.19
CA THR A 250 11.16 -27.38 -60.80
C THR A 250 11.18 -28.63 -59.89
N LEU A 251 12.19 -28.72 -59.02
CA LEU A 251 12.33 -29.80 -58.04
C LEU A 251 11.88 -29.34 -56.65
N ASP A 252 10.90 -30.04 -56.08
CA ASP A 252 10.35 -29.83 -54.75
C ASP A 252 10.76 -30.96 -53.79
N VAL A 253 10.97 -30.61 -52.52
CA VAL A 253 11.16 -31.52 -51.38
C VAL A 253 10.07 -31.24 -50.36
N ALA A 254 9.31 -32.25 -49.98
CA ALA A 254 8.23 -32.14 -49.00
C ALA A 254 8.75 -31.76 -47.60
N ALA A 255 7.94 -31.03 -46.83
CA ALA A 255 8.18 -30.81 -45.41
C ALA A 255 8.17 -32.13 -44.61
N GLY A 256 8.96 -32.21 -43.54
CA GLY A 256 9.10 -33.43 -42.71
C GLY A 256 9.91 -34.55 -43.37
N THR A 257 10.68 -34.26 -44.40
CA THR A 257 11.56 -35.24 -45.05
C THR A 257 12.73 -35.60 -44.12
N LEU A 258 13.00 -36.89 -43.94
CA LEU A 258 14.12 -37.33 -43.12
C LEU A 258 15.47 -37.00 -43.78
N ALA A 259 16.51 -36.86 -42.96
CA ALA A 259 17.86 -36.69 -43.48
C ALA A 259 18.29 -37.92 -44.31
N GLY A 260 18.84 -37.67 -45.49
CA GLY A 260 19.23 -38.70 -46.43
C GLY A 260 19.47 -38.15 -47.84
N THR A 261 19.94 -39.03 -48.72
CA THR A 261 20.07 -38.72 -50.15
C THR A 261 18.90 -39.33 -50.89
N TYR A 262 18.21 -38.53 -51.69
CA TYR A 262 17.08 -38.94 -52.53
C TYR A 262 17.42 -38.70 -53.99
N THR A 263 17.21 -39.69 -54.85
CA THR A 263 17.51 -39.61 -56.28
C THR A 263 16.28 -40.02 -57.08
N ALA A 264 15.82 -39.14 -57.98
CA ALA A 264 14.75 -39.43 -58.93
C ALA A 264 15.28 -39.40 -60.36
N GLY A 265 14.98 -40.43 -61.15
CA GLY A 265 15.22 -40.41 -62.59
C GLY A 265 14.09 -39.67 -63.31
N TYR A 266 14.43 -38.83 -64.27
CA TYR A 266 13.47 -38.14 -65.13
C TYR A 266 13.86 -38.31 -66.61
N ARG A 267 12.89 -38.03 -67.49
CA ARG A 267 13.04 -38.13 -68.94
C ARG A 267 12.49 -36.89 -69.59
N ILE A 268 13.29 -36.27 -70.44
CA ILE A 268 12.87 -35.16 -71.31
C ILE A 268 12.83 -35.61 -72.77
N CYS A 269 11.83 -35.15 -73.51
CA CYS A 269 11.65 -35.45 -74.93
C CYS A 269 11.44 -34.15 -75.73
N ASP A 270 11.85 -34.11 -77.00
CA ASP A 270 11.66 -32.92 -77.86
C ASP A 270 10.14 -32.70 -78.04
N ALA A 271 9.67 -31.48 -77.80
CA ALA A 271 8.26 -31.14 -77.92
C ALA A 271 7.74 -31.29 -79.37
N ASN A 272 8.62 -31.19 -80.37
CA ASN A 272 8.30 -31.33 -81.79
C ASN A 272 8.57 -32.75 -82.32
N ASP A 273 9.29 -33.59 -81.55
CA ASP A 273 9.61 -34.97 -81.90
C ASP A 273 9.71 -35.85 -80.65
N ALA A 274 8.58 -36.42 -80.23
CA ALA A 274 8.51 -37.27 -79.03
C ALA A 274 9.34 -38.58 -79.12
N SER A 275 9.95 -38.88 -80.27
CA SER A 275 10.87 -40.00 -80.42
C SER A 275 12.31 -39.65 -80.01
N SER A 276 12.67 -38.36 -80.01
CA SER A 276 13.93 -37.86 -79.48
C SER A 276 13.80 -37.58 -77.99
N CYS A 277 14.44 -38.39 -77.15
CA CYS A 277 14.40 -38.25 -75.71
C CYS A 277 15.73 -38.67 -75.08
N ASP A 278 15.99 -38.14 -73.89
CA ASP A 278 17.10 -38.56 -73.04
C ASP A 278 16.66 -38.65 -71.57
N ASN A 279 17.41 -39.39 -70.75
CA ASN A 279 17.12 -39.56 -69.32
C ASN A 279 18.28 -39.05 -68.48
N ALA A 280 17.95 -38.43 -67.35
CA ALA A 280 18.90 -37.99 -66.34
C ALA A 280 18.33 -38.25 -64.95
N THR A 281 19.12 -37.97 -63.92
CA THR A 281 18.74 -38.12 -62.52
C THR A 281 18.92 -36.82 -61.77
N ALA A 282 17.96 -36.48 -60.91
CA ALA A 282 18.11 -35.41 -59.94
C ALA A 282 18.35 -36.00 -58.57
N THR A 283 19.49 -35.67 -57.97
CA THR A 283 19.88 -36.10 -56.62
C THR A 283 19.79 -34.94 -55.65
N VAL A 284 19.02 -35.09 -54.57
CA VAL A 284 18.96 -34.12 -53.47
C VAL A 284 19.54 -34.69 -52.19
N ILE A 285 20.37 -33.90 -51.53
CA ILE A 285 20.86 -34.20 -50.18
C ILE A 285 19.97 -33.44 -49.17
N VAL A 286 19.21 -34.19 -48.38
CA VAL A 286 18.45 -33.65 -47.26
C VAL A 286 19.28 -33.83 -45.99
N VAL A 287 19.57 -32.73 -45.31
CA VAL A 287 20.31 -32.74 -44.05
C VAL A 287 19.34 -32.76 -42.87
N ALA A 288 19.79 -33.34 -41.76
CA ALA A 288 19.07 -33.23 -40.51
C ALA A 288 18.98 -31.76 -40.11
N THR A 289 17.78 -31.34 -39.72
CA THR A 289 17.56 -30.06 -39.04
C THR A 289 18.28 -30.09 -37.71
N LEU A 290 19.04 -29.03 -37.43
CA LEU A 290 19.82 -28.89 -36.21
C LEU A 290 19.02 -28.08 -35.20
N VAL A 291 18.60 -28.74 -34.12
CA VAL A 291 18.17 -28.08 -32.89
C VAL A 291 19.38 -28.04 -31.97
N GLU A 292 19.74 -26.86 -31.48
CA GLU A 292 20.80 -26.66 -30.50
C GLU A 292 20.16 -25.99 -29.28
N ALA A 293 19.88 -26.80 -28.27
CA ALA A 293 19.42 -26.34 -26.97
C ALA A 293 20.64 -25.91 -26.14
N VAL A 294 20.56 -24.76 -25.48
CA VAL A 294 21.66 -24.13 -24.74
C VAL A 294 21.27 -24.02 -23.26
N ASP A 295 22.21 -24.34 -22.37
CA ASP A 295 21.97 -24.29 -20.93
C ASP A 295 21.42 -22.94 -20.46
N ASP A 296 20.44 -23.01 -19.56
CA ASP A 296 19.78 -21.86 -18.94
C ASP A 296 20.21 -21.69 -17.48
N ALA A 297 20.02 -20.47 -16.97
CA ALA A 297 20.19 -20.20 -15.56
C ALA A 297 19.12 -19.25 -15.03
N GLY A 298 18.80 -19.40 -13.74
CA GLY A 298 17.87 -18.52 -13.06
C GLY A 298 18.07 -18.49 -11.55
N SER A 299 17.43 -17.53 -10.89
CA SER A 299 17.43 -17.44 -9.43
C SER A 299 16.10 -16.94 -8.91
N THR A 300 15.70 -17.42 -7.73
CA THR A 300 14.44 -17.01 -7.09
C THR A 300 14.59 -17.00 -5.56
N PRO A 301 13.87 -16.14 -4.82
CA PRO A 301 13.75 -16.29 -3.37
C PRO A 301 13.12 -17.65 -2.99
N GLN A 302 13.33 -18.10 -1.75
CA GLN A 302 12.62 -19.28 -1.23
C GLN A 302 11.10 -19.13 -1.37
N ASN A 303 10.41 -20.24 -1.61
CA ASN A 303 8.95 -20.30 -1.72
C ASN A 303 8.34 -19.46 -2.86
N VAL A 304 9.16 -18.93 -3.78
CA VAL A 304 8.71 -18.13 -4.92
C VAL A 304 8.94 -18.92 -6.21
N ALA A 305 7.88 -19.09 -6.99
CA ALA A 305 7.94 -19.72 -8.30
C ALA A 305 8.76 -18.88 -9.29
N LEU A 306 9.52 -19.54 -10.14
CA LEU A 306 10.33 -18.96 -11.20
C LEU A 306 9.80 -19.41 -12.56
N SER A 307 9.75 -18.51 -13.54
CA SER A 307 9.50 -18.86 -14.94
C SER A 307 10.77 -18.68 -15.75
N VAL A 308 11.21 -19.73 -16.43
CA VAL A 308 12.44 -19.76 -17.23
C VAL A 308 12.06 -19.86 -18.71
N PRO A 309 12.31 -18.82 -19.53
CA PRO A 309 12.09 -18.85 -20.96
C PRO A 309 13.24 -19.58 -21.67
N VAL A 310 13.16 -20.90 -21.73
CA VAL A 310 14.25 -21.80 -22.16
C VAL A 310 14.53 -21.80 -23.67
N LEU A 311 13.74 -21.09 -24.49
CA LEU A 311 13.97 -21.01 -25.94
C LEU A 311 14.69 -19.72 -26.37
N ASP A 312 14.89 -18.75 -25.47
CA ASP A 312 15.42 -17.42 -25.82
C ASP A 312 16.88 -17.48 -26.29
N ASN A 313 17.64 -18.49 -25.85
CA ASN A 313 19.04 -18.76 -26.18
C ASN A 313 19.24 -19.97 -27.11
N ASP A 314 18.17 -20.66 -27.50
CA ASP A 314 18.23 -21.85 -28.34
C ASP A 314 18.26 -21.51 -29.84
N LEU A 315 18.87 -22.39 -30.63
CA LEU A 315 18.97 -22.25 -32.08
C LEU A 315 18.25 -23.37 -32.83
N TYR A 316 17.58 -22.99 -33.91
CA TYR A 316 16.99 -23.84 -34.92
C TYR A 316 17.62 -23.51 -36.27
N ASN A 317 18.43 -24.42 -36.83
CA ASN A 317 19.21 -24.20 -38.05
C ASN A 317 20.04 -22.90 -38.01
N ASN A 318 20.75 -22.64 -36.91
CA ASN A 318 21.56 -21.44 -36.66
C ASN A 318 20.76 -20.11 -36.62
N ALA A 319 19.44 -20.17 -36.45
CA ALA A 319 18.59 -19.01 -36.23
C ALA A 319 17.82 -19.15 -34.90
N PRO A 320 17.35 -18.06 -34.28
CA PRO A 320 16.57 -18.14 -33.05
C PRO A 320 15.34 -19.04 -33.22
N VAL A 321 15.15 -19.98 -32.29
CA VAL A 321 14.00 -20.89 -32.30
C VAL A 321 12.69 -20.10 -32.26
N GLN A 322 11.72 -20.50 -33.09
CA GLN A 322 10.33 -20.07 -32.95
C GLN A 322 9.52 -21.16 -32.22
N PRO A 323 8.66 -20.82 -31.25
CA PRO A 323 7.90 -21.81 -30.48
C PRO A 323 7.01 -22.75 -31.31
N SER A 324 6.63 -22.38 -32.54
CA SER A 324 5.86 -23.23 -33.45
C SER A 324 6.68 -24.35 -34.10
N GLN A 325 8.01 -24.26 -34.09
CA GLN A 325 8.91 -25.20 -34.76
C GLN A 325 9.32 -26.38 -33.88
N VAL A 326 9.19 -26.23 -32.56
CA VAL A 326 9.71 -27.17 -31.58
C VAL A 326 8.66 -27.55 -30.53
N THR A 327 8.94 -28.64 -29.84
CA THR A 327 8.26 -29.09 -28.62
C THR A 327 9.30 -29.14 -27.50
N VAL A 328 8.90 -28.67 -26.31
CA VAL A 328 9.75 -28.71 -25.11
C VAL A 328 9.18 -29.74 -24.15
N THR A 329 10.03 -30.63 -23.63
CA THR A 329 9.67 -31.59 -22.57
C THR A 329 10.68 -31.56 -21.44
N VAL A 330 10.23 -31.82 -20.21
CA VAL A 330 11.14 -32.03 -19.08
C VAL A 330 11.75 -33.42 -19.21
N ALA A 331 13.08 -33.51 -19.15
CA ALA A 331 13.82 -34.76 -19.29
C ALA A 331 14.16 -35.38 -17.92
N THR A 332 14.54 -34.54 -16.96
CA THR A 332 14.80 -34.92 -15.57
C THR A 332 14.11 -33.93 -14.64
N ASP A 333 13.59 -34.39 -13.50
CA ASP A 333 13.03 -33.51 -12.48
C ASP A 333 14.17 -32.99 -11.56
N PRO A 334 14.04 -31.77 -11.03
CA PRO A 334 14.98 -31.26 -10.04
C PRO A 334 14.88 -31.99 -8.69
N ALA A 335 15.92 -31.89 -7.88
CA ALA A 335 15.99 -32.62 -6.62
C ALA A 335 15.25 -31.93 -5.45
N ASN A 336 15.09 -30.61 -5.51
CA ASN A 336 14.54 -29.78 -4.43
C ASN A 336 13.48 -28.79 -4.94
N GLY A 337 12.67 -29.26 -5.88
CA GLY A 337 11.57 -28.49 -6.43
C GLY A 337 10.72 -29.32 -7.38
N THR A 338 9.79 -28.64 -8.05
CA THR A 338 8.93 -29.22 -9.07
C THR A 338 8.94 -28.34 -10.31
N VAL A 339 8.89 -28.96 -11.48
CA VAL A 339 8.84 -28.27 -12.78
C VAL A 339 7.54 -28.56 -13.50
N THR A 340 7.03 -27.57 -14.20
CA THR A 340 5.85 -27.67 -15.06
C THR A 340 6.07 -26.87 -16.33
N ILE A 341 5.52 -27.32 -17.45
CA ILE A 341 5.54 -26.53 -18.69
C ILE A 341 4.43 -25.48 -18.58
N ALA A 342 4.82 -24.21 -18.43
CA ALA A 342 3.91 -23.08 -18.22
C ALA A 342 3.42 -22.46 -19.55
N GLY A 343 4.05 -22.82 -20.68
CA GLY A 343 3.69 -22.42 -22.03
C GLY A 343 4.71 -22.96 -23.04
N THR A 344 4.48 -22.76 -24.34
CA THR A 344 5.42 -23.19 -25.38
C THR A 344 6.75 -22.45 -25.20
N GLY A 345 7.79 -23.14 -24.74
CA GLY A 345 9.11 -22.57 -24.48
C GLY A 345 9.33 -21.91 -23.12
N VAL A 346 8.40 -22.07 -22.17
CA VAL A 346 8.57 -21.56 -20.81
C VAL A 346 8.35 -22.67 -19.80
N ILE A 347 9.34 -22.90 -18.94
CA ILE A 347 9.28 -23.86 -17.85
C ILE A 347 9.09 -23.10 -16.53
N GLY A 348 8.05 -23.46 -15.79
CA GLY A 348 7.82 -22.99 -14.43
C GLY A 348 8.51 -23.92 -13.43
N TYR A 349 9.32 -23.37 -12.55
CA TYR A 349 9.97 -24.05 -11.44
C TYR A 349 9.40 -23.54 -10.11
N VAL A 350 9.05 -24.45 -9.21
CA VAL A 350 8.62 -24.15 -7.84
C VAL A 350 9.54 -24.87 -6.88
N PRO A 351 10.36 -24.17 -6.07
CA PRO A 351 11.22 -24.82 -5.10
C PRO A 351 10.41 -25.51 -4.02
N ASP A 352 10.98 -26.57 -3.43
CA ASP A 352 10.42 -27.20 -2.24
C ASP A 352 10.32 -26.18 -1.09
N THR A 353 9.31 -26.36 -0.25
CA THR A 353 9.02 -25.41 0.83
C THR A 353 10.24 -25.21 1.74
N HIS A 354 10.66 -23.96 1.91
CA HIS A 354 11.81 -23.52 2.69
C HIS A 354 13.19 -24.00 2.19
N TYR A 355 13.27 -24.56 0.98
CA TYR A 355 14.55 -24.92 0.38
C TYR A 355 15.33 -23.67 -0.04
N SER A 356 16.63 -23.64 0.23
CA SER A 356 17.59 -22.74 -0.41
C SER A 356 18.86 -23.48 -0.79
N GLY A 357 19.43 -23.11 -1.93
CA GLY A 357 20.58 -23.79 -2.52
C GLY A 357 20.47 -23.88 -4.04
N PRO A 358 21.49 -24.48 -4.68
CA PRO A 358 21.43 -24.78 -6.11
C PRO A 358 20.45 -25.93 -6.38
N ASP A 359 19.75 -25.87 -7.49
CA ASP A 359 18.96 -26.97 -8.02
C ASP A 359 19.10 -27.02 -9.54
N THR A 360 18.81 -28.16 -10.15
CA THR A 360 19.01 -28.31 -11.59
C THR A 360 18.09 -29.37 -12.17
N PHE A 361 17.70 -29.18 -13.42
CA PHE A 361 16.93 -30.15 -14.19
C PHE A 361 17.28 -30.01 -15.68
N ASP A 362 17.08 -31.08 -16.44
CA ASP A 362 17.31 -31.07 -17.88
C ASP A 362 15.98 -30.97 -18.63
N TYR A 363 15.99 -30.24 -19.75
CA TYR A 363 14.89 -30.19 -20.70
C TYR A 363 15.35 -30.67 -22.08
N THR A 364 14.40 -31.17 -22.86
CA THR A 364 14.62 -31.58 -24.24
C THR A 364 13.83 -30.68 -25.16
N VAL A 365 14.48 -30.19 -26.21
CA VAL A 365 13.87 -29.47 -27.33
C VAL A 365 13.90 -30.38 -28.54
N CYS A 366 12.74 -30.82 -28.99
CA CYS A 366 12.58 -31.64 -30.18
C CYS A 366 11.88 -30.86 -31.28
N GLU A 367 12.26 -31.09 -32.52
CA GLU A 367 11.55 -30.55 -33.66
C GLU A 367 10.11 -31.10 -33.77
N SER A 368 9.14 -30.22 -33.98
CA SER A 368 7.72 -30.58 -34.06
C SER A 368 7.37 -31.49 -35.24
N GLN A 369 8.08 -31.35 -36.37
CA GLN A 369 7.81 -32.12 -37.60
C GLN A 369 8.69 -33.37 -37.74
N ALA A 370 9.75 -33.50 -36.93
CA ALA A 370 10.59 -34.69 -36.86
C ALA A 370 11.04 -34.88 -35.41
N ALA A 371 10.15 -35.46 -34.59
CA ALA A 371 10.33 -35.64 -33.15
C ALA A 371 11.56 -36.47 -32.73
N SER A 372 12.30 -37.04 -33.69
CA SER A 372 13.59 -37.70 -33.45
C SER A 372 14.79 -36.74 -33.45
N SER A 373 14.64 -35.51 -33.97
CA SER A 373 15.67 -34.48 -33.94
C SER A 373 15.50 -33.66 -32.66
N CYS A 374 16.32 -33.95 -31.65
CA CYS A 374 16.23 -33.34 -30.33
C CYS A 374 17.60 -32.93 -29.80
N SER A 375 17.62 -31.88 -28.99
CA SER A 375 18.75 -31.47 -28.16
C SER A 375 18.33 -31.41 -26.70
N ILE A 376 19.26 -31.68 -25.80
CA ILE A 376 19.06 -31.60 -24.35
C ILE A 376 19.91 -30.44 -23.83
N ALA A 377 19.37 -29.66 -22.90
CA ALA A 377 20.08 -28.61 -22.18
C ALA A 377 19.67 -28.63 -20.71
N THR A 378 20.54 -28.07 -19.87
CA THR A 378 20.39 -28.05 -18.42
C THR A 378 19.95 -26.67 -17.96
N VAL A 379 18.95 -26.61 -17.07
CA VAL A 379 18.60 -25.39 -16.33
C VAL A 379 19.27 -25.43 -14.97
N SER A 380 20.08 -24.43 -14.65
CA SER A 380 20.72 -24.23 -13.35
C SER A 380 20.00 -23.16 -12.53
N ILE A 381 19.39 -23.53 -11.41
CA ILE A 381 18.63 -22.61 -10.56
C ILE A 381 19.36 -22.38 -9.25
N VAL A 382 19.39 -21.12 -8.78
CA VAL A 382 19.84 -20.77 -7.44
C VAL A 382 18.66 -20.24 -6.64
N VAL A 383 18.21 -21.02 -5.64
CA VAL A 383 17.22 -20.54 -4.67
C VAL A 383 17.95 -19.79 -3.56
N LEU A 384 17.70 -18.49 -3.48
CA LEU A 384 18.40 -17.58 -2.58
C LEU A 384 18.17 -17.97 -1.11
N ALA A 385 19.21 -17.83 -0.28
CA ALA A 385 19.10 -18.06 1.16
C ALA A 385 18.06 -17.12 1.79
N ASN A 386 17.35 -17.61 2.81
CA ASN A 386 16.49 -16.76 3.63
C ASN A 386 17.32 -15.74 4.42
N GLN A 387 16.68 -14.69 4.90
CA GLN A 387 17.28 -13.72 5.81
C GLN A 387 16.56 -13.77 7.16
N VAL A 388 17.33 -13.83 8.23
CA VAL A 388 16.88 -13.64 9.61
C VAL A 388 17.47 -12.33 10.11
N THR A 389 16.69 -11.56 10.86
CA THR A 389 17.15 -10.34 11.52
C THR A 389 16.67 -10.38 12.96
N ALA A 390 17.62 -10.63 13.87
CA ALA A 390 17.42 -10.55 15.30
C ALA A 390 17.69 -9.11 15.78
N VAL A 391 16.82 -8.57 16.63
CA VAL A 391 16.90 -7.17 17.08
C VAL A 391 17.07 -7.12 18.59
N ASP A 392 18.02 -6.29 19.04
CA ASP A 392 18.31 -6.13 20.47
C ASP A 392 17.07 -5.75 21.30
N ASP A 393 16.95 -6.36 22.47
CA ASP A 393 15.85 -6.16 23.41
C ASP A 393 16.30 -5.39 24.65
N GLN A 394 15.32 -4.81 25.34
CA GLN A 394 15.52 -4.19 26.64
C GLN A 394 14.42 -4.59 27.62
N ALA A 395 14.80 -4.86 28.86
CA ALA A 395 13.90 -5.12 29.95
C ALA A 395 14.38 -4.47 31.25
N SER A 396 13.48 -4.36 32.22
CA SER A 396 13.82 -3.95 33.58
C SER A 396 13.05 -4.80 34.59
N THR A 397 13.67 -5.10 35.72
CA THR A 397 13.01 -5.80 36.83
C THR A 397 13.48 -5.25 38.17
N VAL A 398 12.70 -5.49 39.23
CA VAL A 398 13.12 -5.27 40.61
C VAL A 398 13.50 -6.62 41.19
N GLN A 399 14.64 -6.70 41.88
CA GLN A 399 15.02 -7.94 42.53
C GLN A 399 14.04 -8.31 43.68
N PRO A 400 13.70 -9.61 43.91
CA PRO A 400 14.08 -10.83 43.18
C PRO A 400 13.14 -11.25 42.05
N ASP A 401 12.26 -10.35 41.60
CA ASP A 401 11.22 -10.71 40.66
C ASP A 401 11.82 -11.08 39.29
N PRO A 402 11.43 -12.25 38.73
CA PRO A 402 11.79 -12.61 37.38
C PRO A 402 11.02 -11.74 36.37
N VAL A 403 11.63 -11.46 35.22
CA VAL A 403 10.99 -10.76 34.10
C VAL A 403 10.94 -11.66 32.87
N ALA A 404 9.75 -11.79 32.28
CA ALA A 404 9.56 -12.45 31.00
C ALA A 404 9.76 -11.45 29.85
N ILE A 405 10.56 -11.83 28.87
CA ILE A 405 11.00 -11.00 27.75
C ILE A 405 10.63 -11.76 26.47
N ALA A 406 9.74 -11.16 25.67
CA ALA A 406 9.33 -11.71 24.38
C ALA A 406 10.35 -11.35 23.30
N VAL A 407 11.52 -11.99 23.35
CA VAL A 407 12.68 -11.67 22.51
C VAL A 407 12.44 -11.79 21.01
N LEU A 408 11.45 -12.58 20.59
CA LEU A 408 11.11 -12.70 19.16
C LEU A 408 10.09 -11.65 18.67
N ALA A 409 9.62 -10.73 19.52
CA ALA A 409 8.54 -9.82 19.17
C ALA A 409 8.95 -8.75 18.13
N ASN A 410 10.24 -8.42 18.09
CA ASN A 410 10.88 -7.47 17.18
C ASN A 410 11.77 -8.16 16.11
N ASP A 411 11.89 -9.48 16.17
CA ASP A 411 12.65 -10.28 15.21
C ASP A 411 11.84 -10.58 13.95
N THR A 412 12.53 -10.69 12.81
CA THR A 412 11.88 -10.95 11.52
C THR A 412 12.64 -11.94 10.67
N ALA A 413 11.92 -12.58 9.75
CA ALA A 413 12.50 -13.40 8.69
C ALA A 413 11.72 -13.19 7.38
N THR A 414 12.38 -13.30 6.23
CA THR A 414 11.80 -12.91 4.94
C THR A 414 10.78 -13.90 4.36
N SER A 415 11.15 -15.17 4.22
CA SER A 415 10.38 -16.18 3.46
C SER A 415 10.14 -17.46 4.26
N ALA A 416 11.14 -17.96 4.96
CA ALA A 416 10.96 -19.00 5.98
C ALA A 416 10.76 -18.33 7.35
N PRO A 417 9.74 -18.74 8.13
CA PRO A 417 9.50 -18.18 9.46
C PRO A 417 10.62 -18.56 10.44
N LEU A 418 10.77 -17.76 11.50
CA LEU A 418 11.57 -18.11 12.66
C LEU A 418 11.05 -19.43 13.27
N ASP A 419 11.96 -20.24 13.82
CA ASP A 419 11.63 -21.40 14.63
C ASP A 419 11.79 -21.05 16.12
N PRO A 420 10.70 -20.77 16.86
CA PRO A 420 10.78 -20.42 18.28
C PRO A 420 11.40 -21.50 19.17
N ALA A 421 11.45 -22.77 18.70
CA ALA A 421 12.10 -23.86 19.42
C ALA A 421 13.63 -23.86 19.23
N SER A 422 14.15 -23.12 18.25
CA SER A 422 15.60 -22.97 18.02
C SER A 422 16.26 -21.90 18.90
N LEU A 423 15.47 -21.16 19.68
CA LEU A 423 15.94 -20.11 20.56
C LEU A 423 16.90 -20.68 21.62
N THR A 424 18.14 -20.20 21.61
CA THR A 424 19.19 -20.63 22.53
C THR A 424 19.95 -19.43 23.07
N ILE A 425 20.55 -19.59 24.25
CA ILE A 425 21.42 -18.57 24.86
C ILE A 425 22.86 -18.86 24.43
N SER A 426 23.46 -17.90 23.72
CA SER A 426 24.85 -17.97 23.25
C SER A 426 25.82 -17.31 24.24
N SER A 427 25.35 -16.35 25.03
CA SER A 427 26.10 -15.75 26.15
C SER A 427 25.18 -15.54 27.35
N ALA A 428 25.50 -16.19 28.46
CA ALA A 428 24.76 -16.05 29.72
C ALA A 428 25.00 -14.66 30.36
N PRO A 429 24.04 -14.15 31.16
CA PRO A 429 24.23 -12.93 31.94
C PRO A 429 25.22 -13.14 33.08
N ALA A 430 25.87 -12.06 33.53
CA ALA A 430 26.91 -12.12 34.54
C ALA A 430 26.35 -12.12 35.99
N ASN A 431 25.20 -11.48 36.19
CA ASN A 431 24.62 -11.22 37.51
C ASN A 431 23.17 -11.73 37.64
N GLY A 432 22.84 -12.77 36.88
CA GLY A 432 21.53 -13.39 36.88
C GLY A 432 21.54 -14.76 36.20
N ALA A 433 20.36 -15.33 36.02
CA ALA A 433 20.12 -16.53 35.24
C ALA A 433 19.03 -16.27 34.22
N VAL A 434 19.14 -16.90 33.06
CA VAL A 434 18.14 -16.82 32.00
C VAL A 434 17.71 -18.21 31.56
N ALA A 435 16.41 -18.39 31.35
CA ALA A 435 15.84 -19.60 30.75
C ALA A 435 14.93 -19.19 29.59
N CYS A 436 15.20 -19.72 28.40
CA CYS A 436 14.39 -19.44 27.21
C CYS A 436 13.63 -20.68 26.76
N ALA A 437 12.39 -20.48 26.33
CA ALA A 437 11.55 -21.52 25.74
C ALA A 437 10.53 -20.87 24.80
N GLN A 438 10.31 -21.49 23.63
CA GLN A 438 9.23 -21.12 22.70
C GLN A 438 9.18 -19.63 22.34
N GLY A 439 10.33 -19.00 22.11
CA GLY A 439 10.40 -17.59 21.69
C GLY A 439 10.33 -16.54 22.79
N ALA A 440 10.33 -16.95 24.07
CA ALA A 440 10.43 -16.03 25.20
C ALA A 440 11.55 -16.46 26.16
N CYS A 441 12.15 -15.48 26.82
CA CYS A 441 13.19 -15.68 27.82
C CYS A 441 12.71 -15.13 29.17
N THR A 442 12.95 -15.87 30.25
CA THR A 442 12.74 -15.39 31.61
C THR A 442 14.10 -15.12 32.25
N TYR A 443 14.35 -13.87 32.63
CA TYR A 443 15.54 -13.46 33.35
C TYR A 443 15.23 -13.35 34.85
N THR A 444 16.16 -13.78 35.70
CA THR A 444 16.10 -13.66 37.16
C THR A 444 17.44 -13.14 37.68
N ALA A 445 17.44 -12.01 38.38
CA ALA A 445 18.66 -11.42 38.95
C ALA A 445 19.21 -12.27 40.11
N ALA A 446 20.53 -12.37 40.23
CA ALA A 446 21.19 -13.04 41.35
C ALA A 446 21.00 -12.24 42.64
N ALA A 447 20.56 -12.87 43.73
CA ALA A 447 20.23 -12.25 45.02
C ALA A 447 21.24 -11.15 45.45
N GLY A 448 20.74 -9.95 45.80
CA GLY A 448 21.51 -8.77 46.16
C GLY A 448 22.00 -7.89 44.98
N TYR A 449 21.94 -8.36 43.74
CA TYR A 449 22.36 -7.60 42.57
C TYR A 449 21.38 -6.48 42.18
N SER A 450 21.93 -5.28 41.96
CA SER A 450 21.27 -4.19 41.24
C SER A 450 22.26 -3.55 40.28
N GLY A 451 21.79 -3.12 39.12
CA GLY A 451 22.61 -2.62 38.02
C GLY A 451 22.25 -3.22 36.66
N PRO A 452 22.98 -2.84 35.60
CA PRO A 452 22.76 -3.39 34.26
C PRO A 452 23.31 -4.82 34.15
N ASP A 453 22.59 -5.70 33.48
CA ASP A 453 23.04 -7.04 33.10
C ASP A 453 22.65 -7.27 31.64
N SER A 454 23.21 -8.29 30.99
CA SER A 454 22.88 -8.58 29.60
C SER A 454 23.16 -10.02 29.22
N PHE A 455 22.36 -10.56 28.31
CA PHE A 455 22.62 -11.87 27.70
C PHE A 455 22.43 -11.79 26.19
N VAL A 456 23.03 -12.72 25.45
CA VAL A 456 22.87 -12.82 23.99
C VAL A 456 22.14 -14.11 23.67
N TYR A 457 21.13 -14.02 22.82
CA TYR A 457 20.43 -15.19 22.28
C TYR A 457 20.77 -15.38 20.79
N ASN A 458 20.56 -16.60 20.32
CA ASN A 458 20.62 -16.97 18.91
C ASN A 458 19.28 -17.61 18.52
N ILE A 459 18.73 -17.19 17.39
CA ILE A 459 17.48 -17.70 16.82
C ILE A 459 17.71 -18.10 15.37
N CYS A 460 17.11 -19.21 14.96
CA CYS A 460 17.18 -19.69 13.58
C CYS A 460 15.79 -19.76 12.96
N ASP A 461 15.75 -19.76 11.62
CA ASP A 461 14.55 -20.06 10.85
C ASP A 461 14.33 -21.57 10.65
N VAL A 462 13.34 -21.90 9.81
CA VAL A 462 13.03 -23.28 9.39
C VAL A 462 13.64 -23.67 8.03
N SER A 463 14.58 -22.90 7.48
CA SER A 463 15.18 -23.17 6.17
C SER A 463 15.83 -24.55 6.08
N GLN A 464 15.76 -25.15 4.89
CA GLN A 464 16.38 -26.44 4.55
C GLN A 464 17.35 -26.27 3.37
N PRO A 465 18.42 -27.07 3.29
CA PRO A 465 18.89 -28.03 4.30
C PRO A 465 19.61 -27.34 5.47
N VAL A 466 20.02 -26.08 5.30
CA VAL A 466 20.73 -25.29 6.31
C VAL A 466 19.81 -24.19 6.81
N ARG A 467 19.60 -24.15 8.12
CA ARG A 467 18.88 -23.05 8.78
C ARG A 467 19.71 -21.79 8.78
N VAL A 468 19.07 -20.64 8.62
CA VAL A 468 19.70 -19.34 8.77
C VAL A 468 19.46 -18.85 10.18
N CYS A 469 20.52 -18.40 10.85
CA CYS A 469 20.46 -17.93 12.23
C CYS A 469 21.01 -16.51 12.36
N ASP A 470 20.50 -15.78 13.34
CA ASP A 470 21.02 -14.48 13.76
C ASP A 470 20.98 -14.37 15.30
N SER A 471 21.69 -13.38 15.83
CA SER A 471 21.82 -13.17 17.28
C SER A 471 21.57 -11.73 17.67
N ALA A 472 20.95 -11.54 18.83
CA ALA A 472 20.72 -10.24 19.42
C ALA A 472 20.96 -10.23 20.93
N SER A 473 21.24 -9.05 21.46
CA SER A 473 21.52 -8.80 22.87
C SER A 473 20.26 -8.34 23.58
N VAL A 474 20.04 -8.86 24.78
CA VAL A 474 19.01 -8.39 25.70
C VAL A 474 19.69 -7.64 26.84
N GLY A 475 19.47 -6.33 26.92
CA GLY A 475 19.87 -5.54 28.07
C GLY A 475 18.81 -5.61 29.17
N VAL A 476 19.23 -5.85 30.41
CA VAL A 476 18.34 -5.89 31.58
C VAL A 476 18.81 -4.91 32.63
N THR A 477 17.95 -3.97 33.02
CA THR A 477 18.22 -3.09 34.15
C THR A 477 17.59 -3.66 35.42
N VAL A 478 18.41 -4.10 36.36
CA VAL A 478 17.95 -4.62 37.67
C VAL A 478 17.92 -3.48 38.68
N LEU A 479 16.73 -3.17 39.18
CA LEU A 479 16.51 -2.18 40.23
C LEU A 479 16.62 -2.84 41.61
N ALA A 480 17.21 -2.11 42.56
CA ALA A 480 17.24 -2.54 43.96
C ALA A 480 15.82 -2.57 44.54
N THR A 481 15.55 -3.55 45.40
CA THR A 481 14.31 -3.61 46.17
C THR A 481 14.24 -2.37 47.09
N PRO A 482 13.15 -1.59 47.07
CA PRO A 482 13.02 -0.42 47.94
C PRO A 482 12.83 -0.84 49.40
N VAL A 483 13.46 -0.09 50.32
CA VAL A 483 13.18 -0.18 51.76
C VAL A 483 11.79 0.42 52.03
N LEU A 484 10.95 -0.31 52.76
CA LEU A 484 9.60 0.16 53.12
C LEU A 484 9.41 0.13 54.63
N LEU A 485 9.24 1.31 55.23
CA LEU A 485 9.06 1.47 56.67
C LEU A 485 7.65 1.97 57.02
N ARG A 486 7.12 1.47 58.13
CA ARG A 486 5.89 1.99 58.76
C ARG A 486 6.25 2.73 60.04
N LEU A 487 5.87 3.99 60.12
CA LEU A 487 6.10 4.84 61.28
C LEU A 487 4.82 5.01 62.09
N THR A 488 4.98 4.95 63.40
CA THR A 488 3.98 5.40 64.38
C THR A 488 4.62 6.42 65.30
N LYS A 489 3.85 7.44 65.70
CA LYS A 489 4.32 8.50 66.59
C LYS A 489 3.29 8.75 67.68
N GLN A 490 3.75 8.86 68.92
CA GLN A 490 2.89 9.05 70.08
C GLN A 490 3.45 10.16 70.97
N ALA A 491 2.57 11.03 71.45
CA ALA A 491 2.86 11.96 72.55
C ALA A 491 2.50 11.28 73.87
N GLY A 492 3.38 11.38 74.87
CA GLY A 492 3.19 10.80 76.20
C GLY A 492 2.09 11.48 77.01
N GLN A 493 1.64 12.67 76.59
CA GLN A 493 0.53 13.41 77.19
C GLN A 493 -0.30 14.06 76.09
N ARG A 494 -1.63 14.15 76.33
CA ARG A 494 -2.59 14.75 75.38
C ARG A 494 -2.71 16.26 75.56
N THR A 495 -2.54 16.74 76.78
CA THR A 495 -2.53 18.16 77.13
C THR A 495 -1.19 18.54 77.76
N ALA A 496 -0.79 19.80 77.59
CA ALA A 496 0.39 20.37 78.24
C ALA A 496 0.19 21.87 78.49
N ARG A 497 0.97 22.43 79.42
CA ARG A 497 1.03 23.86 79.69
C ARG A 497 2.35 24.44 79.21
N VAL A 498 2.39 25.77 79.09
CA VAL A 498 3.63 26.49 78.84
C VAL A 498 4.67 26.13 79.91
N GLY A 499 5.85 25.67 79.47
CA GLY A 499 6.94 25.21 80.33
C GLY A 499 7.06 23.69 80.48
N ASP A 500 5.99 22.93 80.19
CA ASP A 500 5.97 21.47 80.34
C ASP A 500 6.91 20.76 79.35
N LEU A 501 7.30 19.54 79.72
CA LEU A 501 8.04 18.62 78.87
C LEU A 501 7.09 17.56 78.29
N VAL A 502 6.96 17.52 76.97
CA VAL A 502 6.21 16.47 76.26
C VAL A 502 7.19 15.40 75.79
N ARG A 503 7.01 14.16 76.26
CA ARG A 503 7.68 12.98 75.70
C ARG A 503 7.06 12.61 74.36
N TYR A 504 7.86 12.39 73.33
CA TYR A 504 7.45 11.79 72.06
C TYR A 504 8.19 10.46 71.88
N THR A 505 7.47 9.46 71.38
CA THR A 505 8.03 8.19 70.94
C THR A 505 7.68 7.99 69.47
N VAL A 506 8.69 7.78 68.64
CA VAL A 506 8.55 7.34 67.24
C VAL A 506 8.98 5.88 67.17
N THR A 507 8.18 5.02 66.56
CA THR A 507 8.54 3.64 66.27
C THR A 507 8.49 3.42 64.78
N ALA A 508 9.61 2.99 64.21
CA ALA A 508 9.75 2.61 62.81
C ALA A 508 9.80 1.08 62.72
N GLU A 509 8.95 0.49 61.90
CA GLU A 509 8.89 -0.97 61.65
C GLU A 509 9.24 -1.22 60.18
N ASN A 510 10.17 -2.14 59.92
CA ASN A 510 10.50 -2.53 58.55
C ASN A 510 9.49 -3.56 58.05
N ILE A 511 8.62 -3.12 57.15
CA ILE A 511 7.56 -3.93 56.53
C ILE A 511 7.93 -4.36 55.10
N GLY A 512 9.13 -4.02 54.64
CA GLY A 512 9.67 -4.40 53.32
C GLY A 512 10.43 -5.72 53.35
N GLU A 513 11.09 -6.03 52.23
CA GLU A 513 11.82 -7.30 52.02
C GLU A 513 13.34 -7.16 52.15
N VAL A 514 13.84 -5.94 52.37
CA VAL A 514 15.27 -5.64 52.55
C VAL A 514 15.52 -4.86 53.83
N ASP A 515 16.68 -5.07 54.43
CA ASP A 515 17.11 -4.36 55.65
C ASP A 515 17.23 -2.86 55.36
N ALA A 516 16.72 -2.03 56.27
CA ALA A 516 16.95 -0.60 56.24
C ALA A 516 18.30 -0.34 56.94
N VAL A 517 19.30 0.09 56.19
CA VAL A 517 20.65 0.35 56.73
C VAL A 517 20.98 1.83 56.62
N ALA A 518 21.44 2.42 57.73
CA ALA A 518 21.84 3.81 57.88
C ALA A 518 20.77 4.82 57.43
N VAL A 519 19.49 4.51 57.65
CA VAL A 519 18.38 5.40 57.31
C VAL A 519 18.25 6.53 58.33
N SER A 520 17.59 7.64 57.94
CA SER A 520 17.50 8.85 58.77
C SER A 520 16.05 9.15 59.17
N LEU A 521 15.80 9.45 60.45
CA LEU A 521 14.53 10.01 60.91
C LEU A 521 14.58 11.54 60.84
N LEU A 522 13.63 12.14 60.12
CA LEU A 522 13.41 13.59 60.10
C LEU A 522 12.13 13.96 60.85
N ASP A 523 12.25 14.80 61.87
CA ASP A 523 11.19 15.15 62.78
C ASP A 523 11.03 16.68 62.94
N THR A 524 9.87 17.19 62.53
CA THR A 524 9.55 18.62 62.54
C THR A 524 8.64 18.95 63.71
N ALA A 525 9.25 19.50 64.76
CA ALA A 525 8.55 19.98 65.95
C ALA A 525 7.56 21.13 65.63
N PRO A 526 6.45 21.24 66.38
CA PRO A 526 5.54 22.39 66.27
C PRO A 526 6.23 23.72 66.64
N ALA A 527 5.68 24.83 66.15
CA ALA A 527 6.24 26.15 66.44
C ALA A 527 6.27 26.45 67.96
N GLY A 528 7.42 26.92 68.45
CA GLY A 528 7.61 27.25 69.88
C GLY A 528 7.93 26.04 70.78
N PHE A 529 7.94 24.82 70.24
CA PHE A 529 8.49 23.65 70.92
C PHE A 529 10.00 23.57 70.71
N THR A 530 10.73 23.15 71.74
CA THR A 530 12.19 23.06 71.69
C THR A 530 12.67 21.71 72.23
N LEU A 531 13.57 21.04 71.50
CA LEU A 531 14.16 19.79 71.96
C LEU A 531 14.94 20.02 73.27
N VAL A 532 14.80 19.10 74.21
CA VAL A 532 15.56 19.12 75.46
C VAL A 532 16.87 18.35 75.28
N ASP A 533 17.99 19.04 75.46
CA ASP A 533 19.32 18.45 75.36
C ASP A 533 19.51 17.30 76.37
N GLY A 534 20.11 16.20 75.91
CA GLY A 534 20.45 15.05 76.75
C GLY A 534 19.26 14.17 77.17
N GLN A 535 18.09 14.32 76.56
CA GLN A 535 16.88 13.51 76.83
C GLN A 535 16.37 12.76 75.59
N LEU A 536 17.26 12.40 74.66
CA LEU A 536 16.97 11.47 73.57
C LEU A 536 17.48 10.07 73.92
N GLN A 537 16.68 9.06 73.61
CA GLN A 537 17.08 7.67 73.55
C GLN A 537 16.73 7.12 72.16
N VAL A 538 17.71 6.48 71.52
CA VAL A 538 17.53 5.69 70.29
C VAL A 538 17.75 4.24 70.67
N ASP A 539 16.89 3.36 70.18
CA ASP A 539 16.93 1.92 70.38
C ASP A 539 16.69 1.29 69.00
N ASP A 540 17.76 0.85 68.35
CA ASP A 540 17.79 0.22 67.03
C ASP A 540 18.66 -1.04 67.06
N LEU A 541 19.10 -1.56 65.90
CA LEU A 541 19.82 -2.84 65.88
C LEU A 541 21.18 -2.81 66.59
N ASP A 542 21.87 -1.66 66.59
CA ASP A 542 23.26 -1.53 67.04
C ASP A 542 23.51 -0.36 68.01
N ASP A 543 22.46 0.36 68.41
CA ASP A 543 22.48 1.56 69.24
C ASP A 543 23.36 2.71 68.67
N ALA A 544 23.63 2.70 67.35
CA ALA A 544 24.47 3.70 66.70
C ALA A 544 23.73 4.99 66.31
N GLY A 545 22.38 4.97 66.32
CA GLY A 545 21.59 6.11 65.91
C GLY A 545 21.83 7.37 66.76
N ALA A 546 22.10 8.51 66.09
CA ALA A 546 22.53 9.74 66.75
C ALA A 546 21.85 11.00 66.19
N VAL A 547 21.61 11.99 67.05
CA VAL A 547 21.13 13.32 66.60
C VAL A 547 22.22 14.04 65.84
N VAL A 548 21.93 14.39 64.61
CA VAL A 548 22.81 15.21 63.76
C VAL A 548 22.30 16.65 63.61
N ALA A 549 20.99 16.87 63.83
CA ALA A 549 20.39 18.21 63.83
C ALA A 549 19.20 18.27 64.81
N THR A 550 18.92 19.45 65.35
CA THR A 550 17.83 19.65 66.33
C THR A 550 16.66 20.49 65.79
N ARG A 551 16.79 21.10 64.59
CA ARG A 551 15.74 21.91 63.95
C ARG A 551 15.81 21.87 62.40
N PRO A 552 14.96 21.09 61.72
CA PRO A 552 14.18 19.98 62.27
C PRO A 552 15.10 18.96 62.96
N MET A 553 14.56 18.18 63.90
CA MET A 553 15.34 17.13 64.55
C MET A 553 15.64 16.04 63.52
N ARG A 554 16.89 15.62 63.44
CA ARG A 554 17.34 14.56 62.53
C ARG A 554 18.18 13.55 63.29
N VAL A 555 17.78 12.28 63.22
CA VAL A 555 18.52 11.14 63.79
C VAL A 555 18.99 10.27 62.63
N ASP A 556 20.29 10.15 62.44
CA ASP A 556 20.90 9.36 61.37
C ASP A 556 21.37 8.00 61.91
N ALA A 557 21.82 7.13 60.99
CA ALA A 557 22.40 5.82 61.30
C ALA A 557 21.42 4.85 61.99
N LEU A 558 20.13 4.90 61.63
CA LEU A 558 19.15 3.92 62.11
C LEU A 558 19.21 2.66 61.25
N ASP A 559 19.41 1.50 61.88
CA ASP A 559 19.42 0.18 61.25
C ASP A 559 18.21 -0.65 61.68
N ILE A 560 17.40 -1.11 60.72
CA ILE A 560 16.16 -1.86 60.95
C ILE A 560 16.11 -3.10 60.04
N PRO A 561 16.39 -4.31 60.57
CA PRO A 561 16.34 -5.52 59.76
C PRO A 561 14.90 -5.81 59.31
N VAL A 562 14.71 -6.62 58.27
CA VAL A 562 13.39 -7.05 57.79
C VAL A 562 12.54 -7.61 58.93
N GLY A 563 11.32 -7.09 59.11
CA GLY A 563 10.42 -7.44 60.22
C GLY A 563 10.85 -6.91 61.60
N GLY A 564 11.97 -6.18 61.68
CA GLY A 564 12.46 -5.52 62.88
C GLY A 564 11.83 -4.15 63.13
N ARG A 565 12.22 -3.52 64.24
CA ARG A 565 11.77 -2.17 64.62
C ARG A 565 12.89 -1.36 65.27
N ALA A 566 12.87 -0.04 65.06
CA ALA A 566 13.65 0.93 65.83
C ALA A 566 12.71 1.90 66.55
N SER A 567 13.12 2.38 67.72
CA SER A 567 12.38 3.36 68.53
C SER A 567 13.23 4.57 68.88
N VAL A 568 12.66 5.76 68.71
CA VAL A 568 13.29 7.04 69.02
C VAL A 568 12.40 7.78 70.02
N VAL A 569 12.92 7.99 71.23
CA VAL A 569 12.20 8.64 72.34
C VAL A 569 12.89 9.96 72.69
N TYR A 570 12.16 11.07 72.65
CA TYR A 570 12.71 12.39 72.97
C TYR A 570 11.71 13.30 73.70
N PHE A 571 12.18 14.41 74.25
CA PHE A 571 11.34 15.38 74.95
C PHE A 571 11.40 16.75 74.28
N LEU A 572 10.24 17.33 74.03
CA LEU A 572 10.09 18.72 73.61
C LEU A 572 9.54 19.57 74.75
N ARG A 573 10.16 20.71 75.04
CA ARG A 573 9.66 21.72 75.96
C ARG A 573 8.71 22.68 75.26
N VAL A 574 7.55 22.95 75.88
CA VAL A 574 6.59 23.98 75.44
C VAL A 574 7.14 25.38 75.78
N GLY A 575 7.42 26.19 74.77
CA GLY A 575 8.00 27.53 74.96
C GLY A 575 6.99 28.60 75.43
N ALA A 576 7.51 29.71 75.97
CA ALA A 576 6.75 30.80 76.58
C ALA A 576 5.81 31.59 75.64
N GLY A 577 5.84 31.33 74.33
CA GLY A 577 5.00 31.98 73.32
C GLY A 577 4.08 31.01 72.56
N VAL A 578 3.95 29.77 73.03
CA VAL A 578 3.06 28.79 72.43
C VAL A 578 1.63 29.08 72.90
N GLY A 579 0.76 29.46 71.96
CA GLY A 579 -0.65 29.74 72.25
C GLY A 579 -1.47 28.46 72.48
N PRO A 580 -2.68 28.58 73.07
CA PRO A 580 -3.56 27.45 73.32
C PRO A 580 -4.04 26.81 72.00
N GLY A 581 -4.40 25.54 72.05
CA GLY A 581 -4.87 24.75 70.91
C GLY A 581 -3.98 23.55 70.57
N VAL A 582 -4.32 22.83 69.50
CA VAL A 582 -3.64 21.59 69.09
C VAL A 582 -2.36 21.89 68.29
N HIS A 583 -1.25 21.31 68.74
CA HIS A 583 0.07 21.41 68.09
C HIS A 583 0.53 20.04 67.60
N THR A 584 0.72 19.91 66.28
CA THR A 584 1.09 18.65 65.63
C THR A 584 2.59 18.54 65.40
N ASN A 585 3.19 17.48 65.91
CA ASN A 585 4.56 17.12 65.64
C ASN A 585 4.63 16.05 64.54
N ARG A 586 5.50 16.19 63.52
CA ARG A 586 5.51 15.32 62.31
C ARG A 586 6.85 14.62 62.12
N ALA A 587 6.84 13.34 61.78
CA ALA A 587 8.05 12.52 61.56
C ALA A 587 7.96 11.71 60.26
N VAL A 588 9.08 11.53 59.58
CA VAL A 588 9.23 10.69 58.38
C VAL A 588 10.62 10.06 58.37
N MET A 589 10.75 8.82 57.88
CA MET A 589 12.05 8.21 57.60
C MET A 589 12.48 8.50 56.17
N GLN A 590 13.76 8.77 56.00
CA GLN A 590 14.39 9.07 54.73
C GLN A 590 15.56 8.12 54.46
N ASP A 591 15.80 7.83 53.18
CA ASP A 591 17.01 7.16 52.73
C ASP A 591 18.21 8.12 52.69
N ALA A 592 19.37 7.63 52.21
CA ALA A 592 20.59 8.43 52.09
C ALA A 592 20.48 9.57 51.05
N ALA A 593 19.54 9.48 50.10
CA ALA A 593 19.26 10.52 49.11
C ALA A 593 18.28 11.59 49.65
N GLY A 594 17.67 11.35 50.81
CA GLY A 594 16.68 12.22 51.44
C GLY A 594 15.23 11.93 51.01
N GLU A 595 14.99 10.86 50.27
CA GLU A 595 13.65 10.46 49.81
C GLU A 595 12.90 9.75 50.93
N ALA A 596 11.59 9.98 51.01
CA ALA A 596 10.77 9.40 52.07
C ALA A 596 10.54 7.90 51.83
N ILE A 597 10.97 7.06 52.76
CA ILE A 597 10.80 5.59 52.73
C ILE A 597 9.75 5.10 53.74
N SER A 598 8.95 6.03 54.29
CA SER A 598 7.86 5.73 55.22
C SER A 598 6.64 6.61 55.02
N ASN A 599 5.54 6.27 55.70
CA ASN A 599 4.47 7.22 55.95
C ASN A 599 4.95 8.38 56.85
N VAL A 600 4.24 9.50 56.78
CA VAL A 600 4.39 10.60 57.76
C VAL A 600 3.61 10.23 59.01
N ALA A 601 4.28 10.14 60.16
CA ALA A 601 3.65 9.89 61.45
C ALA A 601 3.51 11.20 62.24
N THR A 602 2.33 11.42 62.82
CA THR A 602 2.01 12.65 63.55
C THR A 602 1.59 12.36 64.98
N ALA A 603 1.91 13.27 65.90
CA ALA A 603 1.37 13.25 67.25
C ALA A 603 1.00 14.67 67.69
N ASP A 604 -0.21 14.78 68.23
CA ASP A 604 -0.82 16.04 68.65
C ASP A 604 -0.73 16.23 70.17
N VAL A 605 -0.50 17.47 70.57
CA VAL A 605 -0.62 17.91 71.97
C VAL A 605 -1.43 19.19 72.02
N GLU A 606 -2.45 19.22 72.86
CA GLU A 606 -3.26 20.40 73.10
C GLU A 606 -2.67 21.25 74.23
N ILE A 607 -2.44 22.54 73.97
CA ILE A 607 -1.98 23.47 74.99
C ILE A 607 -3.18 24.12 75.67
N GLU A 608 -3.29 23.93 76.99
CA GLU A 608 -4.35 24.52 77.81
C GLU A 608 -4.12 26.02 78.05
N SER A 609 -5.18 26.81 78.12
CA SER A 609 -5.11 28.25 78.43
C SER A 609 -4.90 28.51 79.93
N ASP A 610 -4.12 29.55 80.26
CA ASP A 610 -3.99 30.09 81.63
C ASP A 610 -4.73 31.44 81.73
N PRO A 611 -5.86 31.54 82.44
CA PRO A 611 -6.65 32.77 82.55
C PRO A 611 -5.89 33.94 83.19
N LEU A 612 -4.87 33.68 84.02
CA LEU A 612 -4.16 34.72 84.77
C LEU A 612 -3.17 35.51 83.91
N LEU A 613 -2.75 34.97 82.77
CA LEU A 613 -1.76 35.58 81.89
C LEU A 613 -2.38 36.21 80.62
N GLU A 614 -3.57 35.74 80.23
CA GLU A 614 -4.16 36.05 78.92
C GLU A 614 -5.33 37.07 78.97
N ASP A 615 -5.97 37.27 80.13
CA ASP A 615 -7.09 38.20 80.30
C ASP A 615 -6.67 39.53 80.97
N SER A 616 -7.40 40.61 80.66
CA SER A 616 -7.26 41.93 81.29
C SER A 616 -8.37 42.15 82.33
N LEU A 617 -8.00 42.61 83.52
CA LEU A 617 -8.95 43.08 84.54
C LEU A 617 -9.35 44.53 84.26
N ILE A 618 -10.62 44.78 84.01
CA ILE A 618 -11.13 46.15 83.89
C ILE A 618 -11.79 46.52 85.20
N LEU A 619 -11.48 47.70 85.73
CA LEU A 619 -12.05 48.19 86.99
C LEU A 619 -12.38 49.67 86.89
N GLY A 620 -13.27 50.17 87.74
CA GLY A 620 -13.69 51.56 87.63
C GLY A 620 -14.74 51.98 88.64
N THR A 621 -15.01 53.28 88.66
CA THR A 621 -16.03 53.88 89.53
C THR A 621 -16.91 54.87 88.80
N VAL A 622 -18.21 54.84 89.04
CA VAL A 622 -19.13 55.94 88.72
C VAL A 622 -19.40 56.70 90.02
N PHE A 623 -19.16 58.01 90.04
CA PHE A 623 -19.24 58.82 91.26
C PHE A 623 -19.95 60.15 91.05
N ASN A 624 -20.53 60.66 92.15
CA ASN A 624 -21.18 61.96 92.16
C ASN A 624 -20.14 63.07 92.26
N ASP A 625 -19.82 63.68 91.12
CA ASP A 625 -18.84 64.75 91.01
C ASP A 625 -19.52 66.10 91.31
N THR A 626 -19.33 66.54 92.54
CA THR A 626 -19.99 67.73 93.09
C THR A 626 -19.33 69.02 92.62
N ASN A 627 -18.00 69.00 92.45
CA ASN A 627 -17.21 70.16 92.06
C ASN A 627 -17.07 70.30 90.52
N GLY A 628 -17.35 69.24 89.77
CA GLY A 628 -17.36 69.21 88.30
C GLY A 628 -16.01 69.01 87.63
N ASN A 629 -14.98 68.53 88.34
CA ASN A 629 -13.61 68.43 87.84
C ASN A 629 -13.27 67.10 87.12
N GLY A 630 -14.17 66.12 87.14
CA GLY A 630 -14.03 64.82 86.48
C GLY A 630 -13.11 63.83 87.18
N ILE A 631 -12.68 64.09 88.42
CA ILE A 631 -11.79 63.26 89.23
C ILE A 631 -12.47 62.96 90.57
N GLN A 632 -12.47 61.70 90.99
CA GLN A 632 -13.08 61.33 92.26
C GLN A 632 -12.22 61.80 93.45
N GLU A 633 -12.73 62.73 94.24
CA GLU A 633 -12.07 63.24 95.45
C GLU A 633 -12.62 62.63 96.75
N PRO A 634 -11.84 62.64 97.86
CA PRO A 634 -12.33 62.19 99.16
C PRO A 634 -13.55 62.99 99.62
N GLY A 635 -14.71 62.34 99.71
CA GLY A 635 -15.99 62.95 100.05
C GLY A 635 -17.05 62.79 98.96
N GLU A 636 -16.63 62.54 97.72
CA GLU A 636 -17.51 62.25 96.59
C GLU A 636 -17.94 60.79 96.59
N ARG A 637 -19.24 60.57 96.81
CA ARG A 637 -19.80 59.22 96.92
C ARG A 637 -19.95 58.59 95.55
N GLY A 638 -19.65 57.30 95.46
CA GLY A 638 -20.00 56.50 94.29
C GLY A 638 -21.51 56.39 94.11
N LEU A 639 -21.96 56.28 92.86
CA LEU A 639 -23.35 56.13 92.48
C LEU A 639 -23.67 54.65 92.31
N PRO A 640 -24.51 54.05 93.18
CA PRO A 640 -24.83 52.62 93.11
C PRO A 640 -25.89 52.32 92.05
N GLY A 641 -25.88 51.08 91.53
CA GLY A 641 -26.87 50.60 90.55
C GLY A 641 -26.80 51.25 89.15
N VAL A 642 -25.73 52.00 88.85
CA VAL A 642 -25.53 52.59 87.53
C VAL A 642 -25.05 51.51 86.57
N ARG A 643 -25.68 51.41 85.40
CA ARG A 643 -25.33 50.44 84.37
C ARG A 643 -24.27 51.00 83.44
N ILE A 644 -23.25 50.20 83.16
CA ILE A 644 -22.17 50.46 82.21
C ILE A 644 -22.18 49.36 81.16
N GLY A 645 -22.15 49.74 79.89
CA GLY A 645 -22.05 48.83 78.76
C GLY A 645 -20.75 49.00 78.00
N SER A 646 -20.23 47.91 77.46
CA SER A 646 -19.18 47.92 76.44
C SER A 646 -19.79 47.86 75.03
N VAL A 647 -19.01 48.26 74.02
CA VAL A 647 -19.39 48.06 72.61
C VAL A 647 -19.46 46.58 72.20
N GLU A 648 -18.85 45.70 72.98
CA GLU A 648 -18.83 44.24 72.77
C GLU A 648 -20.07 43.55 73.39
N GLY A 649 -21.03 44.32 73.93
CA GLY A 649 -22.28 43.80 74.49
C GLY A 649 -22.19 43.37 75.96
N LEU A 650 -21.03 43.48 76.60
CA LEU A 650 -20.90 43.27 78.05
C LEU A 650 -21.58 44.41 78.81
N ILE A 651 -22.40 44.08 79.80
CA ILE A 651 -23.13 45.04 80.64
C ILE A 651 -22.85 44.69 82.09
N MET A 652 -22.50 45.70 82.90
CA MET A 652 -22.36 45.57 84.34
C MET A 652 -23.07 46.71 85.08
N GLU A 653 -23.35 46.52 86.36
CA GLU A 653 -23.91 47.54 87.24
C GLU A 653 -22.96 47.80 88.40
N THR A 654 -22.87 49.06 88.83
CA THR A 654 -22.01 49.44 89.96
C THR A 654 -22.56 48.91 91.29
N ASP A 655 -21.65 48.51 92.18
CA ASP A 655 -21.97 48.11 93.56
C ASP A 655 -22.48 49.29 94.43
N ALA A 656 -22.77 49.02 95.71
CA ALA A 656 -23.25 50.01 96.66
C ALA A 656 -22.32 51.24 96.84
N TYR A 657 -21.07 51.16 96.41
CA TYR A 657 -20.05 52.20 96.48
C TYR A 657 -19.73 52.81 95.11
N GLY A 658 -20.54 52.54 94.08
CA GLY A 658 -20.34 53.03 92.72
C GLY A 658 -19.21 52.36 91.96
N ARG A 659 -18.68 51.24 92.44
CA ARG A 659 -17.53 50.55 91.82
C ARG A 659 -18.00 49.44 90.90
N PHE A 660 -17.23 49.15 89.86
CA PHE A 660 -17.44 48.02 88.98
C PHE A 660 -16.11 47.38 88.58
N HIS A 661 -16.17 46.11 88.19
CA HIS A 661 -15.06 45.43 87.52
C HIS A 661 -15.60 44.40 86.52
N LEU A 662 -14.77 44.08 85.52
CA LEU A 662 -14.97 43.01 84.55
C LEU A 662 -13.71 42.15 84.53
N VAL A 663 -13.91 40.84 84.73
CA VAL A 663 -12.89 39.80 84.56
C VAL A 663 -13.13 39.06 83.25
N GLY A 664 -12.11 38.35 82.74
CA GLY A 664 -12.25 37.54 81.53
C GLY A 664 -12.31 38.36 80.24
N VAL A 665 -11.86 39.62 80.25
CA VAL A 665 -11.83 40.45 79.05
C VAL A 665 -10.51 40.22 78.33
N SER A 666 -10.55 39.56 77.17
CA SER A 666 -9.35 39.32 76.37
C SER A 666 -8.63 40.64 76.05
N GLY A 667 -7.36 40.74 76.40
CA GLY A 667 -6.54 41.93 76.13
C GLY A 667 -6.16 42.09 74.66
N GLY A 668 -6.50 41.13 73.79
CA GLY A 668 -5.98 41.04 72.42
C GLY A 668 -4.54 40.51 72.38
N ALA A 669 -3.87 40.65 71.24
CA ALA A 669 -2.49 40.15 71.08
C ALA A 669 -1.54 40.81 72.09
N SER A 670 -0.75 40.03 72.84
CA SER A 670 0.14 40.49 73.92
C SER A 670 1.10 41.62 73.49
N ALA A 671 1.57 41.61 72.24
CA ALA A 671 2.46 42.64 71.69
C ALA A 671 1.78 43.97 71.35
N ARG A 672 0.44 44.00 71.22
CA ARG A 672 -0.29 45.17 70.71
C ARG A 672 -1.52 45.56 71.53
N GLY A 673 -2.05 44.74 72.42
CA GLY A 673 -3.30 45.04 73.11
C GLY A 673 -4.49 45.33 72.18
N ARG A 674 -5.63 45.78 72.73
CA ARG A 674 -6.76 46.30 71.95
C ARG A 674 -7.44 47.49 72.61
N ASN A 675 -8.20 48.27 71.82
CA ASN A 675 -9.02 49.35 72.37
C ASN A 675 -10.30 48.77 72.96
N PHE A 676 -10.66 49.23 74.15
CA PHE A 676 -11.86 48.86 74.87
C PHE A 676 -12.66 50.11 75.21
N ILE A 677 -13.97 50.06 74.99
CA ILE A 677 -14.87 51.21 75.09
C ILE A 677 -15.93 50.89 76.13
N LEU A 678 -16.08 51.77 77.12
CA LEU A 678 -17.13 51.68 78.12
C LEU A 678 -18.00 52.94 78.10
N LYS A 679 -19.31 52.73 78.21
CA LYS A 679 -20.32 53.78 78.24
C LYS A 679 -21.24 53.57 79.43
N VAL A 680 -21.46 54.61 80.22
CA VAL A 680 -22.51 54.64 81.23
C VAL A 680 -23.87 54.82 80.54
N ASP A 681 -24.82 53.95 80.87
CA ASP A 681 -26.21 54.06 80.43
C ASP A 681 -26.91 55.17 81.22
N THR A 682 -27.22 56.26 80.51
CA THR A 682 -27.81 57.45 81.09
C THR A 682 -29.20 57.21 81.67
N ALA A 683 -29.91 56.15 81.24
CA ALA A 683 -31.22 55.80 81.78
C ALA A 683 -31.16 55.30 83.23
N THR A 684 -29.98 54.88 83.70
CA THR A 684 -29.75 54.39 85.07
C THR A 684 -29.21 55.46 86.02
N LEU A 685 -29.03 56.68 85.53
CA LEU A 685 -28.67 57.83 86.36
C LEU A 685 -29.93 58.58 86.83
N PRO A 686 -29.90 59.26 87.99
CA PRO A 686 -31.01 60.09 88.43
C PRO A 686 -31.36 61.15 87.37
N ALA A 687 -32.66 61.40 87.18
CA ALA A 687 -33.14 62.34 86.16
C ALA A 687 -32.55 63.74 86.35
N GLY A 688 -31.99 64.31 85.28
CA GLY A 688 -31.31 65.62 85.30
C GLY A 688 -29.80 65.57 85.57
N SER A 689 -29.22 64.38 85.74
CA SER A 689 -27.76 64.22 85.89
C SER A 689 -26.99 64.64 84.64
N THR A 690 -25.82 65.25 84.83
CA THR A 690 -24.91 65.66 83.75
C THR A 690 -23.53 65.04 83.95
N PHE A 691 -22.87 64.60 82.87
CA PHE A 691 -21.53 64.03 82.99
C PHE A 691 -20.47 65.11 83.13
N THR A 692 -19.48 64.86 83.98
CA THR A 692 -18.29 65.69 84.15
C THR A 692 -17.05 65.05 83.52
N THR A 693 -17.13 63.76 83.15
CA THR A 693 -16.18 63.06 82.29
C THR A 693 -16.83 62.65 80.96
N GLU A 694 -16.04 62.42 79.91
CA GLU A 694 -16.56 61.89 78.64
C GLU A 694 -17.34 60.58 78.83
N ASN A 695 -18.43 60.41 78.06
CA ASN A 695 -19.21 59.19 78.01
C ASN A 695 -19.70 58.98 76.56
N PRO A 696 -19.21 57.96 75.81
CA PRO A 696 -18.34 56.85 76.23
C PRO A 696 -16.86 57.23 76.47
N ARG A 697 -16.11 56.38 77.19
CA ARG A 697 -14.64 56.45 77.31
C ARG A 697 -13.97 55.28 76.60
N ILE A 698 -12.79 55.54 76.04
CA ILE A 698 -11.95 54.57 75.33
C ILE A 698 -10.59 54.45 76.03
N ARG A 699 -10.15 53.23 76.33
CA ARG A 699 -8.78 52.94 76.78
C ARG A 699 -8.23 51.71 76.07
N ARG A 700 -6.90 51.60 76.03
CA ARG A 700 -6.23 50.39 75.55
C ARG A 700 -6.09 49.39 76.69
N ILE A 701 -6.46 48.13 76.45
CA ILE A 701 -6.26 46.98 77.33
C ILE A 701 -5.19 46.04 76.76
N THR A 702 -4.48 45.31 77.61
CA THR A 702 -3.38 44.41 77.22
C THR A 702 -3.35 43.23 78.20
N PRO A 703 -3.18 41.97 77.73
CA PRO A 703 -3.24 40.77 78.58
C PRO A 703 -2.41 40.92 79.86
N GLY A 704 -2.99 40.53 81.00
CA GLY A 704 -2.34 40.58 82.31
C GLY A 704 -2.20 41.98 82.96
N ILE A 705 -2.62 43.07 82.29
CA ILE A 705 -2.52 44.45 82.84
C ILE A 705 -3.92 44.97 83.22
N PRO A 706 -4.16 45.33 84.50
CA PRO A 706 -5.41 45.96 84.90
C PRO A 706 -5.57 47.38 84.33
N VAL A 707 -6.76 47.69 83.81
CA VAL A 707 -7.06 49.01 83.22
C VAL A 707 -8.27 49.64 83.87
N ARG A 708 -8.14 50.94 84.20
CA ARG A 708 -9.13 51.68 84.98
C ARG A 708 -10.00 52.63 84.14
N PHE A 709 -11.32 52.61 84.38
CA PHE A 709 -12.33 53.48 83.78
C PHE A 709 -13.19 54.16 84.85
N ASP A 710 -12.94 55.44 85.12
CA ASP A 710 -13.75 56.21 86.07
C ASP A 710 -14.68 57.19 85.33
N PHE A 711 -15.90 57.36 85.84
CA PHE A 711 -16.93 58.23 85.28
C PHE A 711 -17.48 59.19 86.34
N GLY A 712 -17.27 60.48 86.15
CA GLY A 712 -17.82 61.54 86.98
C GLY A 712 -19.19 61.99 86.47
N VAL A 713 -20.17 62.06 87.37
CA VAL A 713 -21.54 62.49 87.08
C VAL A 713 -21.99 63.48 88.13
N LYS A 714 -22.44 64.67 87.74
CA LYS A 714 -23.05 65.63 88.64
C LYS A 714 -24.56 65.36 88.74
N VAL A 715 -25.02 64.94 89.92
CA VAL A 715 -26.42 64.58 90.19
C VAL A 715 -27.19 65.78 90.79
N PRO A 716 -28.44 66.07 90.37
CA PRO A 716 -29.28 67.10 90.99
C PRO A 716 -29.70 66.70 92.42
N GLU A 717 -29.80 67.65 93.36
CA GLU A 717 -30.16 67.33 94.75
C GLU A 717 -31.58 66.74 94.87
N GLY A 718 -31.68 65.41 94.97
CA GLY A 718 -32.90 64.63 95.20
C GLY A 718 -32.62 63.11 95.21
N GLY A 719 -33.10 62.38 96.23
CA GLY A 719 -32.64 61.03 96.63
C GLY A 719 -32.89 59.85 95.66
N ILE A 720 -32.07 58.80 95.83
CA ILE A 720 -31.82 57.59 95.00
C ILE A 720 -32.78 56.44 95.35
N GLY A 721 -33.27 55.67 94.35
CA GLY A 721 -34.10 54.46 94.54
C GLY A 721 -33.65 53.25 93.68
N GLY A 722 -33.57 52.07 94.32
CA GLY A 722 -32.92 50.83 93.86
C GLY A 722 -33.51 50.07 92.65
N GLY A 723 -32.69 49.16 92.10
CA GLY A 723 -32.86 48.46 90.81
C GLY A 723 -33.81 47.24 90.77
N SER A 724 -33.88 46.61 89.59
CA SER A 724 -34.83 45.52 89.27
C SER A 724 -34.18 44.30 88.57
N ALA A 725 -34.69 43.13 88.94
CA ALA A 725 -34.19 41.80 88.67
C ALA A 725 -34.68 41.18 87.35
N LYS A 726 -33.89 40.27 86.77
CA LYS A 726 -34.32 39.28 85.77
C LYS A 726 -34.80 38.01 86.47
N ALA A 727 -35.91 37.43 86.02
CA ALA A 727 -36.39 36.11 86.45
C ALA A 727 -36.20 35.09 85.31
N MET A 728 -35.65 33.92 85.64
CA MET A 728 -35.49 32.75 84.76
C MET A 728 -36.22 31.59 85.45
N VAL A 729 -37.05 30.84 84.72
CA VAL A 729 -37.81 29.71 85.27
C VAL A 729 -37.53 28.47 84.41
N GLU A 730 -36.91 27.46 85.00
CA GLU A 730 -36.76 26.12 84.42
C GLU A 730 -38.02 25.30 84.68
N LEU A 731 -38.56 24.64 83.65
CA LEU A 731 -39.74 23.78 83.76
C LEU A 731 -39.32 22.31 83.61
N GLY A 732 -38.86 21.70 84.70
CA GLY A 732 -38.56 20.26 84.77
C GLY A 732 -39.80 19.43 85.09
N GLU A 733 -39.93 18.27 84.42
CA GLU A 733 -40.71 17.02 84.64
C GLU A 733 -42.11 16.99 85.31
N VAL A 734 -42.65 18.06 85.91
CA VAL A 734 -43.82 17.97 86.81
C VAL A 734 -45.17 18.29 86.13
N PHE A 735 -45.17 18.68 84.84
CA PHE A 735 -46.40 19.12 84.14
C PHE A 735 -47.16 18.03 83.36
N PHE A 736 -46.53 16.87 83.17
CA PHE A 736 -47.05 15.81 82.30
C PHE A 736 -47.04 14.46 83.01
N GLU A 737 -48.07 13.64 82.80
CA GLU A 737 -48.03 12.24 83.21
C GLU A 737 -46.94 11.45 82.45
N SER A 738 -46.37 10.45 83.12
CA SER A 738 -45.30 9.62 82.55
C SER A 738 -45.75 8.96 81.23
N GLY A 739 -44.95 9.11 80.18
CA GLY A 739 -45.21 8.58 78.83
C GLY A 739 -46.27 9.30 77.99
N ARG A 740 -46.88 10.40 78.47
CA ARG A 740 -47.89 11.20 77.71
C ARG A 740 -47.50 12.68 77.58
N ALA A 741 -48.15 13.37 76.64
CA ALA A 741 -47.94 14.80 76.34
C ALA A 741 -49.14 15.70 76.72
N THR A 742 -50.08 15.20 77.53
CA THR A 742 -51.25 15.93 78.04
C THR A 742 -50.93 16.60 79.38
N ILE A 743 -51.32 17.88 79.52
CA ILE A 743 -51.06 18.72 80.70
C ILE A 743 -52.16 18.53 81.75
N ASP A 744 -51.80 18.43 83.03
CA ASP A 744 -52.76 18.31 84.13
C ASP A 744 -53.41 19.67 84.47
N THR A 745 -54.75 19.67 84.60
CA THR A 745 -55.60 20.83 84.92
C THR A 745 -55.27 21.54 86.24
N GLN A 746 -54.58 20.88 87.17
CA GLN A 746 -54.20 21.51 88.46
C GLN A 746 -53.15 22.63 88.33
N TYR A 747 -52.50 22.76 87.17
CA TYR A 747 -51.44 23.74 86.93
C TYR A 747 -51.89 24.98 86.13
N GLU A 748 -53.20 25.14 85.89
CA GLU A 748 -53.78 26.21 85.08
C GLU A 748 -53.50 27.63 85.61
N ASP A 749 -53.53 27.80 86.94
CA ASP A 749 -53.26 29.08 87.63
C ASP A 749 -51.77 29.48 87.57
N LEU A 750 -50.87 28.50 87.43
CA LEU A 750 -49.44 28.77 87.30
C LEU A 750 -49.12 29.39 85.94
N PHE A 751 -49.78 28.94 84.87
CA PHE A 751 -49.60 29.52 83.53
C PHE A 751 -50.08 30.98 83.45
N GLN A 752 -51.13 31.36 84.19
CA GLN A 752 -51.55 32.77 84.25
C GLN A 752 -50.48 33.66 84.91
N LYS A 753 -49.86 33.20 86.00
CA LYS A 753 -48.78 33.93 86.69
C LYS A 753 -47.50 34.05 85.85
N ILE A 754 -47.19 33.04 85.04
CA ILE A 754 -46.03 33.06 84.13
C ILE A 754 -46.24 34.05 82.97
N LEU A 755 -47.48 34.22 82.50
CA LEU A 755 -47.81 35.12 81.39
C LEU A 755 -48.05 36.58 81.81
N GLU A 756 -48.26 36.86 83.10
CA GLU A 756 -48.55 38.21 83.61
C GLU A 756 -47.46 39.26 83.31
N PRO A 757 -46.15 38.91 83.40
CA PRO A 757 -45.07 39.80 82.97
C PRO A 757 -45.07 40.07 81.45
N ILE A 758 -45.41 39.08 80.62
CA ILE A 758 -45.47 39.21 79.15
C ILE A 758 -46.67 40.05 78.72
N LYS A 759 -47.82 39.89 79.39
CA LYS A 759 -49.02 40.70 79.18
C LYS A 759 -48.79 42.17 79.59
N SER A 760 -48.11 42.40 80.70
CA SER A 760 -47.71 43.74 81.17
C SER A 760 -46.75 44.46 80.20
N ALA A 761 -45.81 43.72 79.61
CA ALA A 761 -44.81 44.25 78.67
C ALA A 761 -45.28 44.37 77.21
N ARG A 762 -46.51 43.96 76.88
CA ARG A 762 -47.09 43.92 75.52
C ARG A 762 -46.31 43.10 74.48
N GLY A 763 -45.52 42.13 74.93
CA GLY A 763 -44.68 41.28 74.10
C GLY A 763 -43.38 40.90 74.79
N GLY A 764 -42.63 39.95 74.24
CA GLY A 764 -41.39 39.47 74.85
C GLY A 764 -40.92 38.13 74.33
N ARG A 765 -39.79 37.65 74.86
CA ARG A 765 -39.24 36.33 74.57
C ARG A 765 -39.50 35.38 75.72
N LEU A 766 -40.02 34.19 75.42
CA LEU A 766 -40.20 33.10 76.36
C LEU A 766 -39.47 31.87 75.83
N LEU A 767 -38.46 31.39 76.56
CA LEU A 767 -37.74 30.15 76.24
C LEU A 767 -38.34 29.01 77.06
N ILE A 768 -38.66 27.90 76.41
CA ILE A 768 -39.25 26.71 77.04
C ILE A 768 -38.38 25.50 76.74
N THR A 769 -37.84 24.88 77.80
CA THR A 769 -37.03 23.67 77.70
C THR A 769 -37.86 22.45 78.10
N ALA A 770 -37.87 21.39 77.27
CA ALA A 770 -38.57 20.14 77.55
C ALA A 770 -37.63 18.93 77.48
N HIS A 771 -37.68 18.05 78.48
CA HIS A 771 -36.87 16.82 78.58
C HIS A 771 -37.77 15.57 78.41
N ALA A 772 -37.34 14.57 77.64
CA ALA A 772 -37.94 13.24 77.59
C ALA A 772 -36.98 12.18 77.02
N ASP A 773 -37.19 10.91 77.37
CA ASP A 773 -36.30 9.77 77.06
C ASP A 773 -36.35 9.30 75.59
N ALA A 774 -37.24 9.85 74.75
CA ALA A 774 -37.36 9.52 73.33
C ALA A 774 -37.64 10.77 72.46
N GLU A 775 -36.97 10.85 71.31
CA GLU A 775 -36.94 12.01 70.39
C GLU A 775 -38.33 12.51 69.94
N ASP A 776 -39.30 11.61 69.76
CA ASP A 776 -40.64 11.99 69.29
C ASP A 776 -41.58 12.46 70.42
N LEU A 777 -41.28 12.11 71.68
CA LEU A 777 -42.07 12.47 72.86
C LEU A 777 -41.69 13.85 73.43
N ALA A 778 -40.40 14.20 73.41
CA ALA A 778 -39.91 15.52 73.82
C ALA A 778 -40.57 16.62 72.96
N LEU A 779 -40.59 16.43 71.64
CA LEU A 779 -41.16 17.39 70.68
C LEU A 779 -42.68 17.58 70.86
N ARG A 780 -43.44 16.51 71.18
CA ARG A 780 -44.90 16.59 71.40
C ARG A 780 -45.26 17.35 72.69
N ARG A 781 -44.50 17.15 73.78
CA ARG A 781 -44.68 17.88 75.06
C ARG A 781 -44.40 19.37 74.90
N ALA A 782 -43.34 19.68 74.18
CA ALA A 782 -42.92 21.03 73.86
C ALA A 782 -44.00 21.78 73.03
N LEU A 783 -44.62 21.10 72.05
CA LEU A 783 -45.74 21.65 71.27
C LEU A 783 -47.03 21.85 72.10
N ALA A 784 -47.31 20.96 73.07
CA ALA A 784 -48.49 21.05 73.94
C ALA A 784 -48.45 22.26 74.88
N VAL A 785 -47.29 22.56 75.48
CA VAL A 785 -47.10 23.75 76.33
C VAL A 785 -47.17 25.04 75.53
N ARG A 786 -46.60 25.08 74.32
CA ARG A 786 -46.75 26.23 73.41
C ARG A 786 -48.23 26.49 73.08
N THR A 787 -48.99 25.43 72.81
CA THR A 787 -50.43 25.55 72.49
C THR A 787 -51.24 26.06 73.68
N ALA A 788 -50.95 25.58 74.90
CA ALA A 788 -51.61 26.02 76.13
C ALA A 788 -51.32 27.49 76.50
N LEU A 789 -50.08 27.96 76.27
CA LEU A 789 -49.68 29.35 76.52
C LEU A 789 -50.20 30.31 75.45
N ASN A 790 -50.16 29.93 74.17
CA ASN A 790 -50.62 30.77 73.06
C ASN A 790 -52.15 30.93 73.05
N GLY A 791 -52.90 29.92 73.53
CA GLY A 791 -54.36 30.01 73.70
C GLY A 791 -54.84 30.96 74.82
N LYS A 792 -53.92 31.51 75.63
CA LYS A 792 -54.22 32.40 76.78
C LYS A 792 -53.68 33.83 76.63
N LEU A 793 -53.08 34.16 75.48
CA LEU A 793 -52.61 35.48 75.09
C LEU A 793 -53.60 36.15 74.13
N ASP A 794 -53.78 37.46 74.25
CA ASP A 794 -54.58 38.23 73.30
C ASP A 794 -53.83 38.36 71.96
N ALA A 795 -54.56 38.37 70.84
CA ALA A 795 -53.98 38.27 69.49
C ALA A 795 -52.90 39.33 69.17
N ALA A 796 -53.00 40.53 69.74
CA ALA A 796 -52.01 41.59 69.55
C ALA A 796 -50.70 41.35 70.32
N VAL A 797 -50.77 40.71 71.49
CA VAL A 797 -49.58 40.38 72.31
C VAL A 797 -48.92 39.11 71.77
N ALA A 798 -49.70 38.15 71.28
CA ALA A 798 -49.19 36.94 70.64
C ALA A 798 -48.33 37.25 69.39
N ALA A 799 -48.73 38.23 68.58
CA ALA A 799 -47.96 38.64 67.39
C ALA A 799 -46.59 39.28 67.70
N GLN A 800 -46.39 39.76 68.93
CA GLN A 800 -45.13 40.38 69.39
C GLN A 800 -44.42 39.56 70.47
N THR A 801 -44.85 38.30 70.65
CA THR A 801 -44.24 37.36 71.59
C THR A 801 -43.55 36.25 70.79
N VAL A 802 -42.27 36.03 71.05
CA VAL A 802 -41.52 34.92 70.45
C VAL A 802 -41.37 33.82 71.51
N ILE A 803 -41.97 32.66 71.24
CA ILE A 803 -41.84 31.48 72.09
C ILE A 803 -40.83 30.54 71.42
N GLU A 804 -39.67 30.39 72.04
CA GLU A 804 -38.56 29.55 71.57
C GLU A 804 -38.59 28.23 72.35
N LEU A 805 -38.31 27.12 71.66
CA LEU A 805 -38.35 25.78 72.22
C LEU A 805 -36.99 25.11 72.12
N GLN A 806 -36.52 24.59 73.25
CA GLN A 806 -35.28 23.86 73.37
C GLN A 806 -35.59 22.43 73.86
N THR A 807 -35.09 21.42 73.16
CA THR A 807 -35.14 20.03 73.60
C THR A 807 -33.73 19.55 73.83
N GLU A 808 -33.43 19.00 75.01
CA GLU A 808 -32.18 18.31 75.27
C GLU A 808 -32.35 16.81 75.03
N ILE A 809 -31.44 16.23 74.24
CA ILE A 809 -31.33 14.79 74.02
C ILE A 809 -29.87 14.42 74.25
N ASP A 810 -29.60 13.56 75.25
CA ASP A 810 -28.29 13.00 75.62
C ASP A 810 -27.09 13.95 75.37
N LYS A 811 -27.27 15.20 75.83
CA LYS A 811 -26.26 16.28 75.85
C LYS A 811 -25.75 16.77 74.48
N SER A 812 -26.56 16.72 73.42
CA SER A 812 -26.37 17.58 72.25
C SER A 812 -27.49 18.62 72.15
N GLU A 813 -27.11 19.90 72.07
CA GLU A 813 -28.05 21.01 71.83
C GLU A 813 -28.41 21.06 70.34
N ALA A 814 -29.59 20.58 69.96
CA ALA A 814 -30.14 20.83 68.63
C ALA A 814 -30.96 22.13 68.67
N LEU A 815 -30.37 23.24 68.22
CA LEU A 815 -31.11 24.49 68.01
C LEU A 815 -31.93 24.37 66.72
N LEU A 816 -33.24 24.12 66.84
CA LEU A 816 -34.15 24.09 65.71
C LEU A 816 -34.65 25.52 65.41
N THR A 817 -33.88 26.31 64.67
CA THR A 817 -34.36 27.59 64.11
C THR A 817 -35.06 27.34 62.77
N LEU A 818 -36.38 27.47 62.74
CA LEU A 818 -37.21 27.22 61.56
C LEU A 818 -37.32 28.43 60.61
N ASP A 819 -36.23 29.16 60.37
CA ASP A 819 -36.20 30.29 59.44
C ASP A 819 -35.10 30.17 58.36
N SER A 820 -35.54 29.73 57.18
CA SER A 820 -35.01 30.00 55.82
C SER A 820 -33.50 29.82 55.57
N ASN A 821 -33.07 28.56 55.40
CA ASN A 821 -32.18 28.03 54.32
C ASN A 821 -31.56 26.70 54.77
N VAL A 822 -32.03 25.58 54.23
CA VAL A 822 -31.55 24.23 54.62
C VAL A 822 -30.47 23.76 53.65
N VAL A 823 -29.24 23.59 54.12
CA VAL A 823 -28.11 23.00 53.36
C VAL A 823 -27.93 21.55 53.81
N LEU A 824 -28.09 20.59 52.88
CA LEU A 824 -28.07 19.14 53.17
C LEU A 824 -26.86 18.44 52.50
N GLY A 825 -25.64 18.85 52.86
CA GLY A 825 -24.40 18.20 52.41
C GLY A 825 -23.96 17.06 53.36
N ASP A 826 -23.53 15.93 52.80
CA ASP A 826 -22.97 14.71 53.43
C ASP A 826 -23.88 13.77 54.26
N LEU A 827 -25.06 14.20 54.71
CA LEU A 827 -25.95 13.32 55.50
C LEU A 827 -26.77 12.34 54.63
N LEU A 828 -27.12 12.74 53.40
CA LEU A 828 -28.15 12.07 52.58
C LEU A 828 -27.69 10.90 51.72
N PHE A 829 -26.40 10.78 51.39
CA PHE A 829 -25.89 9.83 50.38
C PHE A 829 -24.70 9.01 50.88
N ASP A 830 -24.53 7.80 50.33
CA ASP A 830 -23.28 7.03 50.46
C ASP A 830 -22.22 7.46 49.44
N THR A 831 -20.95 7.22 49.74
CA THR A 831 -19.79 7.52 48.86
C THR A 831 -19.99 6.94 47.46
N ASP A 832 -19.73 7.75 46.42
CA ASP A 832 -19.89 7.43 44.98
C ASP A 832 -21.31 7.00 44.53
N ARG A 833 -22.32 7.13 45.39
CA ARG A 833 -23.73 6.80 45.06
C ARG A 833 -24.62 8.05 45.06
N ALA A 834 -25.67 8.02 44.23
CA ALA A 834 -26.65 9.11 44.12
C ALA A 834 -28.02 8.79 44.75
N ALA A 835 -28.16 7.65 45.44
CA ALA A 835 -29.40 7.24 46.11
C ALA A 835 -29.48 7.77 47.54
N ILE A 836 -30.63 8.32 47.93
CA ILE A 836 -30.85 8.91 49.26
C ILE A 836 -31.03 7.80 50.31
N ARG A 837 -30.34 7.91 51.44
CA ARG A 837 -30.44 6.96 52.56
C ARG A 837 -31.88 6.91 53.11
N PRO A 838 -32.47 5.72 53.31
CA PRO A 838 -33.89 5.57 53.67
C PRO A 838 -34.32 6.30 54.94
N GLN A 839 -33.43 6.42 55.94
CA GLN A 839 -33.75 7.09 57.21
C GLN A 839 -34.08 8.58 57.09
N TYR A 840 -33.69 9.24 55.98
CA TYR A 840 -33.92 10.67 55.77
C TYR A 840 -35.10 10.97 54.84
N ARG A 841 -35.89 9.95 54.44
CA ARG A 841 -37.09 10.14 53.60
C ARG A 841 -38.17 10.98 54.28
N LYS A 842 -38.36 10.83 55.61
CA LYS A 842 -39.31 11.66 56.39
C LYS A 842 -38.94 13.14 56.41
N LEU A 843 -37.64 13.46 56.36
CA LEU A 843 -37.16 14.84 56.29
C LEU A 843 -37.51 15.46 54.91
N ILE A 844 -37.39 14.67 53.83
CA ILE A 844 -37.77 15.08 52.47
C ILE A 844 -39.28 15.30 52.34
N GLU A 845 -40.09 14.44 52.97
CA GLU A 845 -41.56 14.61 53.07
C GLU A 845 -41.94 15.91 53.77
N GLN A 846 -41.28 16.24 54.88
CA GLN A 846 -41.54 17.48 55.63
C GLN A 846 -41.12 18.75 54.85
N ILE A 847 -40.02 18.69 54.08
CA ILE A 847 -39.60 19.79 53.21
C ILE A 847 -40.65 20.02 52.10
N ALA A 848 -41.13 18.95 51.46
CA ALA A 848 -42.16 19.02 50.43
C ALA A 848 -43.51 19.53 50.99
N GLU A 849 -43.89 19.11 52.20
CA GLU A 849 -45.10 19.58 52.88
C GLU A 849 -45.05 21.07 53.21
N ASN A 850 -43.88 21.58 53.64
CA ASN A 850 -43.69 23.01 53.89
C ASN A 850 -43.79 23.84 52.60
N ILE A 851 -43.25 23.35 51.48
CA ILE A 851 -43.34 24.00 50.17
C ILE A 851 -44.79 24.01 49.66
N ASN A 852 -45.51 22.91 49.82
CA ASN A 852 -46.93 22.81 49.48
C ASN A 852 -47.79 23.81 50.28
N GLN A 853 -47.45 24.06 51.54
CA GLN A 853 -48.17 25.02 52.39
C GLN A 853 -47.86 26.48 52.07
N ARG A 854 -46.66 26.81 51.57
CA ARG A 854 -46.23 28.19 51.26
C ARG A 854 -46.58 28.65 49.83
N GLY A 855 -46.78 27.73 48.89
CA GLY A 855 -47.30 28.02 47.54
C GLY A 855 -46.35 28.75 46.57
N THR A 856 -45.21 29.29 47.03
CA THR A 856 -44.11 29.83 46.19
C THR A 856 -42.75 29.68 46.90
N GLY A 857 -41.67 29.47 46.14
CA GLY A 857 -40.31 29.37 46.68
C GLY A 857 -39.25 29.03 45.63
N THR A 858 -38.00 29.47 45.85
CA THR A 858 -36.84 29.06 45.04
C THR A 858 -36.03 28.05 45.83
N ILE A 859 -35.66 26.93 45.22
CA ILE A 859 -34.78 25.93 45.84
C ILE A 859 -33.54 25.81 44.96
N GLU A 860 -32.38 26.01 45.58
CA GLU A 860 -31.08 25.76 44.97
C GLU A 860 -30.55 24.42 45.50
N ILE A 861 -30.21 23.51 44.58
CA ILE A 861 -29.73 22.16 44.92
C ILE A 861 -28.35 21.98 44.28
N ALA A 862 -27.31 21.97 45.12
CA ALA A 862 -25.93 21.71 44.70
C ALA A 862 -25.50 20.31 45.15
N GLY A 863 -25.13 19.44 44.19
CA GLY A 863 -24.52 18.15 44.51
C GLY A 863 -23.02 18.31 44.72
N HIS A 864 -22.45 17.71 45.76
CA HIS A 864 -20.99 17.66 45.95
C HIS A 864 -20.51 16.23 45.72
N ALA A 865 -19.40 16.07 44.98
CA ALA A 865 -18.75 14.80 44.66
C ALA A 865 -17.29 14.83 45.14
N ASP A 866 -16.81 13.72 45.71
CA ASP A 866 -15.48 13.58 46.34
C ASP A 866 -14.34 13.57 45.29
N MET A 867 -13.16 14.12 45.60
CA MET A 867 -12.05 14.45 44.69
C MET A 867 -11.25 13.26 44.13
N ARG A 868 -11.76 12.03 44.22
CA ARG A 868 -10.98 10.81 43.91
C ARG A 868 -11.17 10.27 42.49
N GLY A 869 -12.17 10.77 41.75
CA GLY A 869 -12.40 10.47 40.33
C GLY A 869 -11.97 11.59 39.38
N SER A 870 -11.96 11.32 38.07
CA SER A 870 -11.69 12.36 37.04
C SER A 870 -12.71 13.50 37.11
N ALA A 871 -12.34 14.70 36.64
CA ALA A 871 -13.20 15.88 36.69
C ALA A 871 -14.56 15.65 35.98
N GLU A 872 -14.58 14.87 34.90
CA GLU A 872 -15.81 14.45 34.22
C GLU A 872 -16.69 13.52 35.07
N HIS A 873 -16.10 12.58 35.81
CA HIS A 873 -16.83 11.65 36.68
C HIS A 873 -17.48 12.38 37.88
N ASN A 874 -16.75 13.30 38.50
CA ASN A 874 -17.24 14.04 39.66
C ASN A 874 -18.33 15.05 39.27
N LEU A 875 -18.24 15.65 38.08
CA LEU A 875 -19.28 16.51 37.53
C LEU A 875 -20.56 15.72 37.19
N ALA A 876 -20.41 14.51 36.63
CA ALA A 876 -21.55 13.65 36.36
C ALA A 876 -22.21 13.13 37.64
N LEU A 877 -21.44 12.84 38.70
CA LEU A 877 -21.98 12.36 39.98
C LEU A 877 -22.72 13.46 40.76
N SER A 878 -22.18 14.69 40.78
CA SER A 878 -22.82 15.83 41.45
C SER A 878 -24.18 16.17 40.83
N GLN A 879 -24.28 16.14 39.50
CA GLN A 879 -25.55 16.33 38.79
C GLN A 879 -26.57 15.23 39.14
N ARG A 880 -26.17 13.95 39.12
CA ARG A 880 -27.08 12.84 39.48
C ARG A 880 -27.63 12.92 40.90
N ARG A 881 -26.86 13.42 41.87
CA ARG A 881 -27.28 13.61 43.27
C ARG A 881 -28.28 14.74 43.43
N ALA A 882 -28.01 15.88 42.78
CA ALA A 882 -28.94 17.01 42.76
C ALA A 882 -30.29 16.60 42.15
N ASP A 883 -30.26 15.83 41.05
CA ASP A 883 -31.45 15.31 40.39
C ASP A 883 -32.24 14.28 41.24
N ALA A 884 -31.57 13.53 42.11
CA ALA A 884 -32.21 12.55 42.99
C ALA A 884 -33.02 13.23 44.11
N VAL A 885 -32.45 14.25 44.75
CA VAL A 885 -33.14 15.05 45.78
C VAL A 885 -34.28 15.87 45.17
N PHE A 886 -34.05 16.46 44.01
CA PHE A 886 -35.11 17.16 43.28
C PHE A 886 -36.29 16.23 42.96
N ARG A 887 -36.03 15.01 42.46
CA ARG A 887 -37.09 14.06 42.11
C ARG A 887 -37.96 13.68 43.30
N GLU A 888 -37.34 13.36 44.44
CA GLU A 888 -38.07 12.93 45.63
C GLU A 888 -38.89 14.08 46.24
N ILE A 889 -38.35 15.31 46.27
CA ILE A 889 -39.12 16.49 46.70
C ILE A 889 -40.25 16.76 45.71
N ALA A 890 -39.95 16.81 44.41
CA ALA A 890 -40.92 17.11 43.38
C ALA A 890 -42.08 16.11 43.39
N ALA A 891 -41.82 14.81 43.57
CA ALA A 891 -42.83 13.75 43.63
C ALA A 891 -43.88 13.98 44.73
N LEU A 892 -43.51 14.67 45.80
CA LEU A 892 -44.34 14.94 46.97
C LEU A 892 -45.03 16.33 46.94
N LEU A 893 -44.78 17.13 45.90
CA LEU A 893 -45.43 18.43 45.70
C LEU A 893 -46.80 18.33 45.01
N SER A 894 -47.73 19.20 45.40
CA SER A 894 -49.04 19.40 44.74
C SER A 894 -48.85 20.04 43.36
N GLU A 895 -49.82 19.87 42.44
CA GLU A 895 -49.71 20.42 41.07
C GLU A 895 -49.48 21.95 41.04
N GLU A 896 -50.12 22.70 41.93
CA GLU A 896 -49.93 24.16 42.01
C GLU A 896 -48.55 24.54 42.55
N ALA A 897 -48.04 23.83 43.56
CA ALA A 897 -46.71 24.07 44.09
C ALA A 897 -45.62 23.70 43.07
N ARG A 898 -45.85 22.64 42.28
CA ARG A 898 -44.91 22.18 41.24
C ARG A 898 -44.81 23.14 40.05
N GLN A 899 -45.90 23.82 39.66
CA GLN A 899 -45.91 24.84 38.59
C GLN A 899 -45.24 26.18 39.00
N ARG A 900 -45.16 26.48 40.29
CA ARG A 900 -44.60 27.73 40.83
C ARG A 900 -43.22 27.57 41.47
N LEU A 901 -42.68 26.35 41.49
CA LEU A 901 -41.35 26.06 42.01
C LEU A 901 -40.29 26.42 40.95
N ARG A 902 -39.35 27.30 41.31
CA ARG A 902 -38.19 27.60 40.47
C ARG A 902 -36.98 26.85 41.02
N VAL A 903 -36.48 25.89 40.24
CA VAL A 903 -35.30 25.10 40.61
C VAL A 903 -34.11 25.54 39.80
N VAL A 904 -33.02 25.86 40.51
CA VAL A 904 -31.72 26.17 39.93
C VAL A 904 -30.78 25.04 40.34
N VAL A 905 -30.32 24.25 39.36
CA VAL A 905 -29.26 23.26 39.54
C VAL A 905 -27.96 23.93 39.13
N SER A 906 -27.14 24.32 40.10
CA SER A 906 -25.88 25.02 39.87
C SER A 906 -24.84 24.05 39.29
N ALA A 907 -24.54 24.13 37.99
CA ALA A 907 -23.60 23.24 37.30
C ALA A 907 -22.13 23.71 37.35
N THR A 908 -21.82 24.73 38.16
CA THR A 908 -20.46 25.25 38.32
C THR A 908 -19.75 24.57 39.49
N PRO A 909 -18.71 23.75 39.26
CA PRO A 909 -17.81 23.37 40.33
C PRO A 909 -17.14 24.66 40.84
N THR A 910 -17.26 24.94 42.14
CA THR A 910 -16.49 26.03 42.75
C THR A 910 -15.12 25.46 43.10
N PRO A 911 -14.03 25.78 42.37
CA PRO A 911 -12.69 25.42 42.83
C PRO A 911 -12.37 26.19 44.12
N PRO A 912 -11.62 25.62 45.08
CA PRO A 912 -11.20 26.36 46.25
C PRO A 912 -10.34 27.55 45.83
N ALA A 913 -10.58 28.72 46.41
CA ALA A 913 -9.69 29.86 46.28
C ALA A 913 -8.29 29.47 46.78
N MET A 914 -7.31 29.44 45.87
CA MET A 914 -5.89 29.35 46.20
C MET A 914 -5.44 30.64 46.90
N SER A 915 -4.84 30.53 48.08
CA SER A 915 -3.95 31.58 48.60
C SER A 915 -2.50 31.25 48.23
N ALA A 916 -1.87 32.12 47.44
CA ALA A 916 -0.43 32.16 47.24
C ALA A 916 0.24 32.85 48.45
N GLY A 917 1.29 32.23 49.00
CA GLY A 917 2.12 32.80 50.07
C GLY A 917 2.98 31.72 50.73
N ALA A 918 4.24 31.64 50.30
CA ALA A 918 5.19 30.58 50.64
C ALA A 918 5.71 30.60 52.09
N ARG A 919 6.07 29.39 52.57
CA ARG A 919 6.90 29.02 53.73
C ARG A 919 6.29 29.38 55.10
N LYS A 920 5.85 28.42 55.91
CA LYS A 920 6.54 27.21 56.39
C LYS A 920 5.56 26.08 56.65
#